data_AF-A0AAD5D755-F1
#
_entry.id   AF-A0AAD5D755-F1
#
_cell.length_a   1.000
_cell.length_b   1.000
_cell.length_c   1.000
_cell.angle_alpha   90.00
_cell.angle_beta   90.00
_cell.angle_gamma   90.00
#
_symmetry.space_group_name_H-M   'P 1'
#
loop_
_entity.id
_entity.type
_entity.pdbx_description
1 polymer ?
#
loop_
_entity_poly.entity_id
_entity_poly.type
_entity_poly.pdbx_seq_one_letter_code
_entity_poly.pdbx_strand_id
1 'polypeptide(L)'
;MHNQQKKMADSREEHFNYAMQLVNSASLPMVLSSAIKLNVLETIAKAGPDARLSAHQIASRLSISNQNAPSMLDRMLRLLASHSIVTCSQQEHESTPVRVYGLAPVATHFIPNEDGVSLASLLELHKDKSVYKLEESVLEGGTPFDKVHGASGFEHTALDEKLNTIFNKAMVDASVLLIKEMLRYYHGFDNLKSLVDVGGGLGITLNMIVSQYPTMKGINLDLPQVIEHAPRYPGIEHVPGDMFQNIPKGDAIFMKWVLHGWNDTDCVKLLKKCYDALPDNGKVIVVEKVLPFIPDTSSHVKAITNLDVSMMTQTAGGKERTEDEFQALAKLSGFQKMRKICCVWTCWVMEFYKCFTDKPQPIPSFLGQLGPSLQTLVLRENGHVGPIPTELGNLTNLRVLDFHKNNLNGSIPVSFSRYTGLKSLDLSSNRLTGSIPSLAFPELTILDLNQNHLTGSIPTTIGNCLSLMKMDLSRNRLSGQIPDSINGLSGLILMDLSYNSLSGPIPSSIKGLNSLQALILNGNSIDSIIPDTTFDGLNDLMILILSDTYLHGPITESISRLPNLRILHLDRNRLNGSIPTTFRNLNKLSELRLNDNELIGPIPLGKEMIWSMRRKLKLENNLGLCYDGRNGFGDDMGLLSDSGIDHCDMPEPGPAKMVQHVSNANDGELVRPSTNVASTDLRAKGILRESDVAKATARWPNDPIVITNKKKMLDSREEHFNHAMELVTSVALPMVLLSAIKLKVLETIAKAGPDAQLTAHEIASRLSISNQNAPNMLDRMLRLLASHSIVTCSQQDHESTPVRVYGLAPVATHFIPNEDGASLGALLEMHLDKTVFDHTWYKLQDLVLDEGTSFDKVHEKNDFEHNMIDEKAMSDASVILIKEMLKCYNGFDNIKSLVDVGGGIGSTLNLIVSQYPTIKGINFDIPQVIQHAPYYP
;
A
#
# COMPACT_ATOMS: atom_id res chain seq x y z
N MET A 1 7.39 -15.70 -31.63
CA MET A 1 6.80 -14.73 -32.58
C MET A 1 5.29 -14.57 -32.43
N HIS A 2 4.41 -15.45 -32.96
CA HIS A 2 2.95 -15.21 -32.94
C HIS A 2 2.38 -14.96 -31.52
N ASN A 3 2.73 -15.80 -30.53
CA ASN A 3 2.33 -15.59 -29.13
C ASN A 3 2.95 -14.33 -28.47
N GLN A 4 4.06 -13.79 -28.98
CA GLN A 4 4.60 -12.51 -28.53
C GLN A 4 3.86 -11.34 -29.18
N GLN A 5 3.57 -11.42 -30.48
CA GLN A 5 2.76 -10.43 -31.19
C GLN A 5 1.35 -10.32 -30.59
N LYS A 6 0.72 -11.44 -30.22
CA LYS A 6 -0.56 -11.44 -29.53
C LYS A 6 -0.48 -10.76 -28.16
N LYS A 7 0.45 -11.18 -27.28
CA LYS A 7 0.68 -10.52 -25.98
C LYS A 7 0.99 -9.02 -26.10
N MET A 8 1.69 -8.60 -27.17
CA MET A 8 1.97 -7.19 -27.45
C MET A 8 0.77 -6.42 -28.02
N ALA A 9 -0.21 -7.09 -28.63
CA ALA A 9 -1.48 -6.49 -29.04
C ALA A 9 -2.41 -6.35 -27.83
N ASP A 10 -2.61 -7.43 -27.08
CA ASP A 10 -3.43 -7.47 -25.86
C ASP A 10 -2.99 -6.35 -24.88
N SER A 11 -1.67 -6.19 -24.65
CA SER A 11 -1.13 -5.13 -23.79
C SER A 11 -1.32 -3.71 -24.35
N ARG A 12 -1.36 -3.49 -25.67
CA ARG A 12 -1.66 -2.16 -26.24
C ARG A 12 -3.13 -1.80 -26.08
N GLU A 13 -4.01 -2.78 -26.24
CA GLU A 13 -5.44 -2.60 -26.05
C GLU A 13 -5.75 -2.23 -24.58
N GLU A 14 -5.11 -2.89 -23.61
CA GLU A 14 -5.20 -2.52 -22.19
C GLU A 14 -4.76 -1.07 -21.93
N HIS A 15 -3.62 -0.63 -22.48
CA HIS A 15 -3.14 0.75 -22.32
C HIS A 15 -4.08 1.79 -22.95
N PHE A 16 -4.62 1.51 -24.15
CA PHE A 16 -5.55 2.42 -24.83
C PHE A 16 -6.88 2.54 -24.07
N ASN A 17 -7.43 1.41 -23.61
CA ASN A 17 -8.65 1.39 -22.80
C ASN A 17 -8.46 2.16 -21.47
N TYR A 18 -7.29 2.05 -20.84
CA TYR A 18 -6.98 2.84 -19.65
C TYR A 18 -6.79 4.34 -19.96
N ALA A 19 -6.19 4.70 -21.09
CA ALA A 19 -6.13 6.10 -21.54
C ALA A 19 -7.53 6.69 -21.75
N MET A 20 -8.45 5.93 -22.36
CA MET A 20 -9.86 6.34 -22.52
C MET A 20 -10.62 6.43 -21.18
N GLN A 21 -10.29 5.60 -20.19
CA GLN A 21 -10.81 5.75 -18.83
C GLN A 21 -10.31 7.06 -18.18
N LEU A 22 -9.04 7.42 -18.38
CA LEU A 22 -8.46 8.68 -17.88
C LEU A 22 -9.12 9.91 -18.53
N VAL A 23 -9.38 9.89 -19.84
CA VAL A 23 -10.17 10.93 -20.54
C VAL A 23 -11.53 11.15 -19.87
N ASN A 24 -12.21 10.07 -19.49
CA ASN A 24 -13.55 10.11 -18.89
C ASN A 24 -13.56 10.20 -17.35
N SER A 25 -12.40 10.32 -16.69
CA SER A 25 -12.25 10.13 -15.24
C SER A 25 -13.05 11.12 -14.38
N ALA A 26 -13.35 12.32 -14.89
CA ALA A 26 -14.16 13.30 -14.19
C ALA A 26 -15.65 12.92 -14.04
N SER A 27 -16.15 11.97 -14.84
CA SER A 27 -17.56 11.53 -14.78
C SER A 27 -17.92 10.84 -13.47
N LEU A 28 -17.00 10.04 -12.90
CA LEU A 28 -17.23 9.23 -11.71
C LEU A 28 -17.56 10.06 -10.45
N PRO A 29 -16.74 11.04 -10.00
CA PRO A 29 -17.06 11.85 -8.82
C PRO A 29 -18.32 12.71 -9.03
N MET A 30 -18.63 13.10 -10.28
CA MET A 30 -19.82 13.89 -10.59
C MET A 30 -21.10 13.06 -10.54
N VAL A 31 -21.09 11.83 -11.07
CA VAL A 31 -22.21 10.87 -10.96
C VAL A 31 -22.40 10.43 -9.51
N LEU A 32 -21.32 10.17 -8.76
CA LEU A 32 -21.38 9.82 -7.34
C LEU A 32 -22.04 10.91 -6.51
N SER A 33 -21.57 12.16 -6.62
CA SER A 33 -22.19 13.31 -5.94
C SER A 33 -23.66 13.48 -6.34
N SER A 34 -24.00 13.35 -7.63
CA SER A 34 -25.39 13.47 -8.09
C SER A 34 -26.27 12.36 -7.49
N ALA A 35 -25.79 11.12 -7.41
CA ALA A 35 -26.49 10.02 -6.76
C ALA A 35 -26.64 10.22 -5.24
N ILE A 36 -25.67 10.84 -4.57
CA ILE A 36 -25.76 11.24 -3.17
C ILE A 36 -26.84 12.32 -2.98
N LYS A 37 -26.82 13.42 -3.76
CA LYS A 37 -27.79 14.51 -3.63
C LYS A 37 -29.22 14.12 -3.99
N LEU A 38 -29.38 13.16 -4.91
CA LEU A 38 -30.65 12.51 -5.23
C LEU A 38 -31.11 11.49 -4.18
N ASN A 39 -30.35 11.28 -3.09
CA ASN A 39 -30.59 10.25 -2.06
C ASN A 39 -30.72 8.82 -2.63
N VAL A 40 -30.08 8.52 -3.77
CA VAL A 40 -30.14 7.20 -4.41
C VAL A 40 -29.52 6.13 -3.52
N LEU A 41 -28.32 6.37 -2.99
CA LEU A 41 -27.62 5.42 -2.11
C LEU A 41 -28.41 5.16 -0.82
N GLU A 42 -28.96 6.22 -0.22
CA GLU A 42 -29.78 6.15 0.99
C GLU A 42 -31.12 5.43 0.72
N THR A 43 -31.72 5.60 -0.46
CA THR A 43 -32.95 4.91 -0.88
C THR A 43 -32.72 3.40 -1.03
N ILE A 44 -31.55 2.99 -1.54
CA ILE A 44 -31.18 1.58 -1.60
C ILE A 44 -30.92 1.05 -0.17
N ALA A 45 -30.22 1.80 0.71
CA ALA A 45 -30.02 1.42 2.11
C ALA A 45 -31.35 1.21 2.86
N LYS A 46 -32.31 2.12 2.69
CA LYS A 46 -33.65 2.07 3.31
C LYS A 46 -34.47 0.85 2.87
N ALA A 47 -34.13 0.22 1.75
CA ALA A 47 -34.77 -1.03 1.31
C ALA A 47 -34.17 -2.30 1.95
N GLY A 48 -33.07 -2.18 2.70
CA GLY A 48 -32.40 -3.28 3.43
C GLY A 48 -31.03 -3.67 2.86
N PRO A 49 -30.19 -4.38 3.63
CA PRO A 49 -28.82 -4.73 3.23
C PRO A 49 -28.76 -5.63 1.98
N ASP A 50 -29.71 -6.55 1.84
CA ASP A 50 -29.82 -7.47 0.70
C ASP A 50 -30.67 -6.90 -0.45
N ALA A 51 -31.06 -5.62 -0.38
CA ALA A 51 -31.93 -5.01 -1.39
C ALA A 51 -31.33 -5.08 -2.80
N ARG A 52 -32.19 -5.37 -3.77
CA ARG A 52 -31.90 -5.36 -5.20
C ARG A 52 -33.04 -4.62 -5.88
N LEU A 53 -32.81 -3.34 -6.20
CA LEU A 53 -33.82 -2.45 -6.77
C LEU A 53 -33.50 -2.13 -8.23
N SER A 54 -34.50 -2.20 -9.11
CA SER A 54 -34.37 -1.65 -10.46
C SER A 54 -34.33 -0.11 -10.43
N ALA A 55 -33.77 0.52 -11.46
CA ALA A 55 -33.75 1.98 -11.54
C ALA A 55 -35.17 2.60 -11.52
N HIS A 56 -36.17 1.89 -12.05
CA HIS A 56 -37.59 2.26 -11.99
C HIS A 56 -38.13 2.24 -10.54
N GLN A 57 -37.77 1.20 -9.78
CA GLN A 57 -38.11 1.06 -8.36
C GLN A 57 -37.39 2.08 -7.46
N ILE A 58 -36.23 2.59 -7.88
CA ILE A 58 -35.52 3.68 -7.19
C ILE A 58 -36.20 5.02 -7.50
N ALA A 59 -36.44 5.34 -8.78
CA ALA A 59 -37.14 6.56 -9.20
C ALA A 59 -38.51 6.73 -8.51
N SER A 60 -39.29 5.64 -8.45
CA SER A 60 -40.59 5.62 -7.79
C SER A 60 -40.51 5.90 -6.29
N ARG A 61 -39.51 5.34 -5.58
CA ARG A 61 -39.30 5.63 -4.14
C ARG A 61 -38.84 7.07 -3.89
N LEU A 62 -38.07 7.63 -4.81
CA LEU A 62 -37.65 9.03 -4.78
C LEU A 62 -38.78 10.01 -5.18
N SER A 63 -39.95 9.51 -5.59
CA SER A 63 -41.10 10.31 -6.04
C SER A 63 -40.76 11.25 -7.22
N ILE A 64 -39.84 10.84 -8.09
CA ILE A 64 -39.42 11.64 -9.25
C ILE A 64 -40.50 11.60 -10.34
N SER A 65 -40.92 12.79 -10.82
CA SER A 65 -41.97 12.96 -11.84
C SER A 65 -41.47 12.89 -13.29
N ASN A 66 -40.17 13.06 -13.51
CA ASN A 66 -39.52 12.95 -14.83
C ASN A 66 -39.61 11.50 -15.36
N GLN A 67 -40.20 11.32 -16.55
CA GLN A 67 -40.46 9.98 -17.13
C GLN A 67 -39.18 9.30 -17.62
N ASN A 68 -38.15 10.08 -17.96
CA ASN A 68 -36.84 9.60 -18.38
C ASN A 68 -35.91 9.24 -17.20
N ALA A 69 -36.23 9.66 -15.97
CA ALA A 69 -35.40 9.45 -14.78
C ALA A 69 -34.99 7.97 -14.54
N PRO A 70 -35.85 6.94 -14.73
CA PRO A 70 -35.43 5.55 -14.60
C PRO A 70 -34.29 5.15 -15.56
N SER A 71 -34.28 5.67 -16.78
CA SER A 71 -33.24 5.41 -17.79
C SER A 71 -31.92 6.11 -17.41
N MET A 72 -32.02 7.34 -16.92
CA MET A 72 -30.87 8.11 -16.44
C MET A 72 -30.24 7.46 -15.20
N LEU A 73 -31.05 7.04 -14.23
CA LEU A 73 -30.60 6.34 -13.04
C LEU A 73 -29.94 4.99 -13.36
N ASP A 74 -30.45 4.20 -14.32
CA ASP A 74 -29.78 2.96 -14.78
C ASP A 74 -28.37 3.24 -15.33
N ARG A 75 -28.21 4.31 -16.13
CA ARG A 75 -26.90 4.74 -16.66
C ARG A 75 -25.95 5.15 -15.54
N MET A 76 -26.42 5.98 -14.59
CA MET A 76 -25.64 6.41 -13.43
C MET A 76 -25.22 5.22 -12.55
N LEU A 77 -26.17 4.36 -12.19
CA LEU A 77 -25.94 3.18 -11.35
C LEU A 77 -25.03 2.16 -12.04
N ARG A 78 -25.05 2.05 -13.37
CA ARG A 78 -24.10 1.21 -14.12
C ARG A 78 -22.65 1.71 -14.01
N LEU A 79 -22.41 3.03 -14.05
CA LEU A 79 -21.07 3.60 -13.82
C LEU A 79 -20.61 3.43 -12.36
N LEU A 80 -21.52 3.59 -11.41
CA LEU A 80 -21.22 3.33 -9.99
C LEU A 80 -20.96 1.84 -9.73
N ALA A 81 -21.61 0.94 -10.47
CA ALA A 81 -21.39 -0.50 -10.38
C ALA A 81 -20.01 -0.92 -10.94
N SER A 82 -19.57 -0.34 -12.06
CA SER A 82 -18.23 -0.64 -12.62
C SER A 82 -17.08 -0.21 -11.72
N HIS A 83 -17.34 0.68 -10.75
CA HIS A 83 -16.38 1.14 -9.74
C HIS A 83 -16.65 0.54 -8.35
N SER A 84 -17.45 -0.52 -8.25
CA SER A 84 -17.76 -1.23 -6.98
C SER A 84 -18.36 -0.34 -5.88
N ILE A 85 -19.06 0.75 -6.24
CA ILE A 85 -19.79 1.60 -5.30
C ILE A 85 -21.18 0.99 -5.04
N VAL A 86 -21.83 0.47 -6.08
CA VAL A 86 -23.06 -0.33 -5.97
C VAL A 86 -22.81 -1.74 -6.53
N THR A 87 -23.56 -2.72 -6.05
CA THR A 87 -23.63 -4.04 -6.68
C THR A 87 -24.66 -4.00 -7.81
N CYS A 88 -24.42 -4.76 -8.88
CA CYS A 88 -25.34 -4.91 -10.01
C CYS A 88 -25.56 -6.40 -10.29
N SER A 89 -26.80 -6.78 -10.52
CA SER A 89 -27.19 -8.14 -10.90
C SER A 89 -28.34 -8.09 -11.90
N GLN A 90 -28.50 -9.15 -12.69
CA GLN A 90 -29.61 -9.29 -13.64
C GLN A 90 -30.75 -10.04 -12.98
N GLN A 91 -31.97 -9.53 -13.13
CA GLN A 91 -33.21 -10.23 -12.81
C GLN A 91 -33.89 -10.61 -14.13
N GLU A 92 -34.25 -11.88 -14.28
CA GLU A 92 -35.05 -12.34 -15.42
C GLU A 92 -36.50 -11.86 -15.26
N HIS A 93 -37.05 -11.35 -16.37
CA HIS A 93 -38.43 -10.90 -16.50
C HIS A 93 -38.93 -11.36 -17.87
N GLU A 94 -40.23 -11.61 -18.02
CA GLU A 94 -40.84 -12.39 -19.12
C GLU A 94 -40.64 -11.85 -20.55
N SER A 95 -40.00 -10.70 -20.74
CA SER A 95 -39.79 -10.05 -22.05
C SER A 95 -38.39 -9.48 -22.27
N THR A 96 -37.71 -9.01 -21.21
CA THR A 96 -36.37 -8.37 -21.28
C THR A 96 -35.66 -8.47 -19.93
N PRO A 97 -34.34 -8.75 -19.88
CA PRO A 97 -33.59 -8.76 -18.63
C PRO A 97 -33.46 -7.36 -18.02
N VAL A 98 -33.72 -7.25 -16.71
CA VAL A 98 -33.67 -5.97 -15.97
C VAL A 98 -32.47 -5.96 -15.02
N ARG A 99 -31.72 -4.85 -14.98
CA ARG A 99 -30.68 -4.65 -13.97
C ARG A 99 -31.29 -4.22 -12.64
N VAL A 100 -30.81 -4.85 -11.57
CA VAL A 100 -31.18 -4.53 -10.19
C VAL A 100 -29.91 -4.29 -9.36
N TYR A 101 -29.97 -3.25 -8.54
CA TYR A 101 -28.83 -2.66 -7.85
C TYR A 101 -28.98 -2.76 -6.34
N GLY A 102 -27.87 -3.05 -5.65
CA GLY A 102 -27.74 -3.02 -4.20
C GLY A 102 -26.54 -2.19 -3.78
N LEU A 103 -26.31 -1.99 -2.48
CA LEU A 103 -25.11 -1.30 -2.02
C LEU A 103 -23.90 -2.24 -2.03
N ALA A 104 -22.72 -1.69 -2.33
CA ALA A 104 -21.45 -2.31 -2.01
C ALA A 104 -20.87 -1.66 -0.74
N PRO A 105 -19.89 -2.26 -0.04
CA PRO A 105 -19.38 -1.74 1.23
C PRO A 105 -18.89 -0.29 1.16
N VAL A 106 -18.26 0.10 0.06
CA VAL A 106 -17.75 1.47 -0.17
C VAL A 106 -18.85 2.53 -0.11
N ALA A 107 -20.06 2.24 -0.61
CA ALA A 107 -21.17 3.18 -0.56
C ALA A 107 -21.61 3.55 0.87
N THR A 108 -21.36 2.69 1.86
CA THR A 108 -21.74 2.97 3.26
C THR A 108 -21.01 4.18 3.84
N HIS A 109 -19.85 4.56 3.30
CA HIS A 109 -19.13 5.77 3.69
C HIS A 109 -19.75 7.07 3.14
N PHE A 110 -20.66 6.98 2.16
CA PHE A 110 -21.35 8.13 1.54
C PHE A 110 -22.80 8.28 2.02
N ILE A 111 -23.24 7.46 2.97
CA ILE A 111 -24.56 7.49 3.59
C ILE A 111 -24.36 7.94 5.06
N PRO A 112 -25.21 8.83 5.61
CA PRO A 112 -25.13 9.22 7.01
C PRO A 112 -25.15 8.00 7.95
N ASN A 113 -24.16 7.93 8.84
CA ASN A 113 -24.07 6.89 9.85
C ASN A 113 -24.98 7.16 11.07
N GLU A 114 -24.84 6.39 12.15
CA GLU A 114 -25.56 6.58 13.41
C GLU A 114 -25.33 7.95 14.08
N ASP A 115 -24.20 8.61 13.80
CA ASP A 115 -23.88 9.97 14.29
C ASP A 115 -24.34 11.06 13.29
N GLY A 116 -24.98 10.69 12.18
CA GLY A 116 -25.43 11.61 11.12
C GLY A 116 -24.34 12.08 10.14
N VAL A 117 -23.14 11.49 10.18
CA VAL A 117 -21.97 11.94 9.39
C VAL A 117 -21.62 10.98 8.25
N SER A 118 -21.00 11.49 7.19
CA SER A 118 -20.50 10.70 6.05
C SER A 118 -19.44 11.46 5.25
N LEU A 119 -18.72 10.79 4.35
CA LEU A 119 -17.75 11.42 3.44
C LEU A 119 -18.39 12.25 2.31
N ALA A 120 -19.72 12.27 2.20
CA ALA A 120 -20.44 13.03 1.17
C ALA A 120 -20.15 14.54 1.21
N SER A 121 -20.02 15.12 2.41
CA SER A 121 -19.69 16.54 2.59
C SER A 121 -18.27 16.87 2.13
N LEU A 122 -17.32 15.95 2.32
CA LEU A 122 -15.95 16.10 1.85
C LEU A 122 -15.85 16.02 0.33
N LEU A 123 -16.67 15.18 -0.33
CA LEU A 123 -16.78 15.15 -1.79
C LEU A 123 -17.30 16.49 -2.35
N GLU A 124 -18.28 17.13 -1.70
CA GLU A 124 -18.78 18.45 -2.13
C GLU A 124 -17.73 19.56 -1.98
N LEU A 125 -16.89 19.52 -0.94
CA LEU A 125 -15.81 20.49 -0.77
C LEU A 125 -14.74 20.40 -1.88
N HIS A 126 -14.42 19.19 -2.35
CA HIS A 126 -13.41 18.97 -3.40
C HIS A 126 -13.89 19.29 -4.83
N LYS A 127 -15.09 19.85 -4.99
CA LYS A 127 -15.63 20.32 -6.29
C LYS A 127 -15.28 21.76 -6.64
N ASP A 128 -14.48 22.45 -5.84
CA ASP A 128 -14.12 23.82 -6.17
C ASP A 128 -13.37 23.94 -7.52
N LYS A 129 -13.62 25.04 -8.23
CA LYS A 129 -13.18 25.26 -9.61
C LYS A 129 -11.76 25.80 -9.72
N SER A 130 -11.05 26.04 -8.62
CA SER A 130 -9.71 26.61 -8.65
C SER A 130 -8.68 25.72 -9.34
N VAL A 131 -8.87 24.41 -9.38
CA VAL A 131 -7.98 23.48 -10.09
C VAL A 131 -7.84 23.79 -11.60
N TYR A 132 -8.82 24.44 -12.24
CA TYR A 132 -8.71 24.90 -13.63
C TYR A 132 -7.60 25.95 -13.85
N LYS A 133 -7.12 26.62 -12.80
CA LYS A 133 -6.02 27.61 -12.86
C LYS A 133 -4.64 27.01 -12.57
N LEU A 134 -4.53 25.69 -12.47
CA LEU A 134 -3.26 25.03 -12.14
C LEU A 134 -2.14 25.31 -13.15
N GLU A 135 -2.41 25.22 -14.46
CA GLU A 135 -1.45 25.57 -15.51
C GLU A 135 -0.90 27.00 -15.34
N GLU A 136 -1.80 27.97 -15.18
CA GLU A 136 -1.46 29.39 -15.00
C GLU A 136 -0.61 29.61 -13.74
N SER A 137 -0.95 28.95 -12.63
CA SER A 137 -0.14 28.96 -11.40
C SER A 137 1.23 28.28 -11.55
N VAL A 138 1.37 27.25 -12.38
CA VAL A 138 2.69 26.67 -12.67
C VAL A 138 3.55 27.65 -13.47
N LEU A 139 2.97 28.34 -14.47
CA LEU A 139 3.70 29.29 -15.31
C LEU A 139 4.06 30.59 -14.57
N GLU A 140 3.12 31.18 -13.84
CA GLU A 140 3.22 32.54 -13.29
C GLU A 140 3.48 32.59 -11.77
N GLY A 141 3.16 31.51 -11.06
CA GLY A 141 3.11 31.48 -9.59
C GLY A 141 1.75 31.88 -9.01
N GLY A 142 1.68 31.92 -7.68
CA GLY A 142 0.42 32.13 -6.92
C GLY A 142 -0.46 30.88 -6.83
N THR A 143 -1.37 30.86 -5.85
CA THR A 143 -2.26 29.71 -5.62
C THR A 143 -3.41 29.72 -6.64
N PRO A 144 -3.80 28.57 -7.22
CA PRO A 144 -4.95 28.49 -8.13
C PRO A 144 -6.26 29.03 -7.52
N PHE A 145 -6.43 28.89 -6.20
CA PHE A 145 -7.57 29.45 -5.47
C PHE A 145 -7.58 30.98 -5.45
N ASP A 146 -6.47 31.60 -5.06
CA ASP A 146 -6.30 33.06 -5.05
C ASP A 146 -6.56 33.65 -6.46
N LYS A 147 -6.14 32.95 -7.53
CA LYS A 147 -6.38 33.34 -8.93
C LYS A 147 -7.85 33.28 -9.37
N VAL A 148 -8.71 32.49 -8.72
CA VAL A 148 -10.15 32.41 -9.02
C VAL A 148 -10.97 33.33 -8.11
N HIS A 149 -10.64 33.36 -6.83
CA HIS A 149 -11.48 33.95 -5.77
C HIS A 149 -10.95 35.28 -5.20
N GLY A 150 -9.73 35.69 -5.58
CA GLY A 150 -9.12 36.97 -5.21
C GLY A 150 -8.58 37.07 -3.78
N ALA A 151 -8.71 36.01 -2.98
CA ALA A 151 -8.24 35.90 -1.60
C ALA A 151 -7.87 34.44 -1.28
N SER A 152 -7.13 34.20 -0.20
CA SER A 152 -6.76 32.83 0.20
C SER A 152 -7.97 32.02 0.68
N GLY A 153 -7.89 30.68 0.65
CA GLY A 153 -8.99 29.80 1.09
C GLY A 153 -9.52 30.10 2.50
N PHE A 154 -8.65 30.47 3.43
CA PHE A 154 -9.03 30.82 4.81
C PHE A 154 -9.68 32.22 4.93
N GLU A 155 -9.30 33.17 4.07
CA GLU A 155 -9.93 34.50 4.03
C GLU A 155 -11.27 34.45 3.29
N HIS A 156 -11.34 33.71 2.19
CA HIS A 156 -12.55 33.62 1.37
C HIS A 156 -13.66 32.82 2.06
N THR A 157 -13.34 31.78 2.82
CA THR A 157 -14.32 31.07 3.69
C THR A 157 -14.89 31.97 4.78
N ALA A 158 -14.19 33.02 5.22
CA ALA A 158 -14.76 34.02 6.13
C ALA A 158 -15.69 35.05 5.42
N LEU A 159 -15.69 35.09 4.09
CA LEU A 159 -16.46 36.03 3.26
C LEU A 159 -17.67 35.38 2.57
N ASP A 160 -17.66 34.06 2.33
CA ASP A 160 -18.78 33.28 1.78
C ASP A 160 -19.37 32.33 2.84
N GLU A 161 -20.53 32.69 3.39
CA GLU A 161 -21.28 31.92 4.39
C GLU A 161 -21.67 30.51 3.90
N LYS A 162 -21.94 30.33 2.60
CA LYS A 162 -22.30 29.04 2.01
C LYS A 162 -21.07 28.15 1.91
N LEU A 163 -19.93 28.68 1.45
CA LEU A 163 -18.67 27.93 1.42
C LEU A 163 -18.19 27.58 2.83
N ASN A 164 -18.30 28.51 3.78
CA ASN A 164 -18.02 28.29 5.20
C ASN A 164 -18.85 27.13 5.77
N THR A 165 -20.14 27.09 5.46
CA THR A 165 -21.06 26.02 5.90
C THR A 165 -20.66 24.66 5.32
N ILE A 166 -20.29 24.60 4.02
CA ILE A 166 -19.83 23.37 3.37
C ILE A 166 -18.50 22.91 3.97
N PHE A 167 -17.53 23.82 4.13
CA PHE A 167 -16.22 23.54 4.72
C PHE A 167 -16.35 23.01 6.15
N ASN A 168 -17.06 23.72 7.03
CA ASN A 168 -17.26 23.31 8.42
C ASN A 168 -17.97 21.96 8.52
N LYS A 169 -18.99 21.71 7.69
CA LYS A 169 -19.65 20.39 7.66
C LYS A 169 -18.68 19.28 7.21
N ALA A 170 -17.89 19.50 6.17
CA ALA A 170 -16.90 18.54 5.70
C ALA A 170 -15.84 18.22 6.77
N MET A 171 -15.36 19.25 7.48
CA MET A 171 -14.40 19.09 8.57
C MET A 171 -14.99 18.40 9.79
N VAL A 172 -16.23 18.71 10.19
CA VAL A 172 -16.95 18.04 11.28
C VAL A 172 -17.19 16.57 10.94
N ASP A 173 -17.80 16.27 9.79
CA ASP A 173 -18.14 14.90 9.40
C ASP A 173 -16.88 14.01 9.36
N ALA A 174 -15.81 14.49 8.70
CA ALA A 174 -14.55 13.76 8.61
C ALA A 174 -13.85 13.60 9.97
N SER A 175 -13.95 14.59 10.86
CA SER A 175 -13.36 14.52 12.22
C SER A 175 -14.12 13.54 13.11
N VAL A 176 -15.46 13.56 13.10
CA VAL A 176 -16.29 12.61 13.88
C VAL A 176 -15.99 11.18 13.45
N LEU A 177 -15.92 10.94 12.13
CA LEU A 177 -15.49 9.65 11.60
C LEU A 177 -14.09 9.29 12.15
N LEU A 178 -13.06 10.10 11.86
CA LEU A 178 -11.66 9.75 12.15
C LEU A 178 -11.38 9.56 13.65
N ILE A 179 -11.85 10.48 14.49
CA ILE A 179 -11.55 10.50 15.93
C ILE A 179 -12.27 9.34 16.65
N LYS A 180 -13.48 8.95 16.22
CA LYS A 180 -14.23 7.80 16.78
C LYS A 180 -13.49 6.48 16.56
N GLU A 181 -12.75 6.35 15.47
CA GLU A 181 -11.90 5.18 15.22
C GLU A 181 -10.52 5.33 15.87
N MET A 182 -9.92 6.52 15.86
CA MET A 182 -8.61 6.79 16.50
C MET A 182 -8.61 6.46 18.00
N LEU A 183 -9.66 6.85 18.72
CA LEU A 183 -9.81 6.60 20.15
C LEU A 183 -9.93 5.10 20.52
N ARG A 184 -10.10 4.20 19.55
CA ARG A 184 -10.08 2.74 19.78
C ARG A 184 -8.68 2.15 19.86
N TYR A 185 -7.67 2.87 19.35
CA TYR A 185 -6.30 2.37 19.16
C TYR A 185 -5.24 3.27 19.80
N TYR A 186 -5.54 4.55 20.00
CA TYR A 186 -4.60 5.54 20.50
C TYR A 186 -4.85 5.89 21.97
N HIS A 187 -3.98 5.39 22.85
CA HIS A 187 -4.01 5.61 24.30
C HIS A 187 -3.10 6.75 24.77
N GLY A 188 -2.57 7.57 23.85
CA GLY A 188 -1.62 8.63 24.21
C GLY A 188 -2.24 9.81 24.99
N PHE A 189 -3.56 9.81 25.21
CA PHE A 189 -4.27 10.75 26.06
C PHE A 189 -4.29 10.35 27.55
N ASP A 190 -3.93 9.10 27.87
CA ASP A 190 -4.00 8.58 29.24
C ASP A 190 -3.14 9.42 30.21
N ASN A 191 -3.72 9.75 31.36
CA ASN A 191 -3.10 10.53 32.45
C ASN A 191 -2.80 12.03 32.15
N LEU A 192 -3.19 12.57 30.99
CA LEU A 192 -3.13 14.02 30.76
C LEU A 192 -4.19 14.74 31.60
N LYS A 193 -3.82 15.85 32.25
CA LYS A 193 -4.74 16.73 32.99
C LYS A 193 -5.29 17.84 32.10
N SER A 194 -4.55 18.24 31.08
CA SER A 194 -4.98 19.25 30.11
C SER A 194 -4.49 18.95 28.69
N LEU A 195 -5.36 19.21 27.71
CA LEU A 195 -5.08 19.05 26.28
C LEU A 195 -5.53 20.30 25.52
N VAL A 196 -4.64 20.86 24.71
CA VAL A 196 -4.93 22.02 23.86
C VAL A 196 -5.09 21.54 22.42
N ASP A 197 -6.28 21.65 21.85
CA ASP A 197 -6.56 21.42 20.43
C ASP A 197 -6.31 22.72 19.66
N VAL A 198 -5.26 22.74 18.83
CA VAL A 198 -4.82 23.92 18.06
C VAL A 198 -5.34 23.78 16.64
N GLY A 199 -6.17 24.73 16.18
CA GLY A 199 -6.93 24.56 14.95
C GLY A 199 -8.11 23.58 15.12
N GLY A 200 -8.65 23.49 16.34
CA GLY A 200 -9.71 22.53 16.70
C GLY A 200 -11.09 22.88 16.11
N GLY A 201 -11.21 24.02 15.42
CA GLY A 201 -12.43 24.50 14.79
C GLY A 201 -13.56 24.69 15.81
N LEU A 202 -14.71 24.08 15.51
CA LEU A 202 -15.88 24.05 16.38
C LEU A 202 -15.71 23.14 17.62
N GLY A 203 -14.52 22.57 17.87
CA GLY A 203 -14.20 21.79 19.08
C GLY A 203 -14.79 20.38 19.16
N ILE A 204 -15.34 19.85 18.07
CA ILE A 204 -15.96 18.51 18.05
C ILE A 204 -14.94 17.40 18.34
N THR A 205 -13.72 17.51 17.83
CA THR A 205 -12.60 16.57 18.07
C THR A 205 -12.30 16.48 19.55
N LEU A 206 -12.02 17.64 20.17
CA LEU A 206 -11.73 17.73 21.59
C LEU A 206 -12.90 17.26 22.46
N ASN A 207 -14.16 17.53 22.08
CA ASN A 207 -15.34 17.04 22.79
C ASN A 207 -15.39 15.50 22.83
N MET A 208 -15.07 14.84 21.72
CA MET A 208 -15.02 13.37 21.68
C MET A 208 -13.90 12.79 22.55
N ILE A 209 -12.74 13.46 22.62
CA ILE A 209 -11.62 13.07 23.48
C ILE A 209 -11.99 13.28 24.96
N VAL A 210 -12.39 14.49 25.36
CA VAL A 210 -12.75 14.83 26.76
C VAL A 210 -13.93 13.98 27.26
N SER A 211 -14.88 13.62 26.40
CA SER A 211 -15.98 12.70 26.76
C SER A 211 -15.50 11.30 27.17
N GLN A 212 -14.36 10.82 26.67
CA GLN A 212 -13.75 9.55 27.10
C GLN A 212 -12.78 9.72 28.28
N TYR A 213 -12.30 10.94 28.51
CA TYR A 213 -11.36 11.29 29.58
C TYR A 213 -11.90 12.42 30.47
N PRO A 214 -12.97 12.21 31.28
CA PRO A 214 -13.72 13.31 31.91
C PRO A 214 -12.96 14.13 32.96
N THR A 215 -11.80 13.64 33.40
CA THR A 215 -10.89 14.35 34.32
C THR A 215 -9.93 15.30 33.61
N MET A 216 -9.89 15.28 32.27
CA MET A 216 -9.04 16.12 31.44
C MET A 216 -9.73 17.45 31.14
N LYS A 217 -9.03 18.57 31.32
CA LYS A 217 -9.48 19.88 30.83
C LYS A 217 -9.12 20.03 29.35
N GLY A 218 -10.12 20.18 28.49
CA GLY A 218 -9.91 20.56 27.10
C GLY A 218 -9.79 22.08 26.94
N ILE A 219 -8.88 22.52 26.07
CA ILE A 219 -8.79 23.90 25.59
C ILE A 219 -8.85 23.87 24.05
N ASN A 220 -9.86 24.47 23.44
CA ASN A 220 -10.03 24.55 21.98
C ASN A 220 -9.59 25.93 21.48
N LEU A 221 -8.41 25.99 20.83
CA LEU A 221 -7.85 27.21 20.25
C LEU A 221 -8.16 27.28 18.75
N ASP A 222 -8.85 28.34 18.33
CA ASP A 222 -9.06 28.66 16.91
C ASP A 222 -9.24 30.18 16.72
N LEU A 223 -9.39 30.62 15.46
CA LEU A 223 -9.60 32.02 15.10
C LEU A 223 -10.90 32.57 15.74
N PRO A 224 -10.94 33.87 16.10
CA PRO A 224 -12.09 34.46 16.79
C PRO A 224 -13.45 34.21 16.11
N GLN A 225 -13.51 34.36 14.79
CA GLN A 225 -14.73 34.14 14.00
C GLN A 225 -15.19 32.67 13.94
N VAL A 226 -14.28 31.71 14.16
CA VAL A 226 -14.63 30.28 14.25
C VAL A 226 -15.15 29.95 15.64
N ILE A 227 -14.48 30.49 16.67
CA ILE A 227 -14.86 30.29 18.08
C ILE A 227 -16.21 30.94 18.43
N GLU A 228 -16.58 32.06 17.80
CA GLU A 228 -17.89 32.70 17.98
C GLU A 228 -19.07 31.75 17.67
N HIS A 229 -18.89 30.83 16.72
CA HIS A 229 -19.89 29.85 16.31
C HIS A 229 -19.71 28.47 16.96
N ALA A 230 -18.74 28.29 17.85
CA ALA A 230 -18.46 27.00 18.48
C ALA A 230 -19.53 26.62 19.54
N PRO A 231 -20.13 25.41 19.48
CA PRO A 231 -21.02 24.93 20.53
C PRO A 231 -20.30 24.76 21.86
N ARG A 232 -20.99 25.01 22.98
CA ARG A 232 -20.41 24.81 24.32
C ARG A 232 -20.44 23.34 24.72
N TYR A 233 -19.27 22.77 25.03
CA TYR A 233 -19.12 21.41 25.53
C TYR A 233 -18.67 21.35 27.00
N PRO A 234 -19.16 20.37 27.81
CA PRO A 234 -18.65 20.16 29.17
C PRO A 234 -17.15 19.85 29.18
N GLY A 235 -16.41 20.46 30.11
CA GLY A 235 -14.97 20.25 30.27
C GLY A 235 -14.07 20.94 29.25
N ILE A 236 -14.64 21.71 28.31
CA ILE A 236 -13.91 22.43 27.25
C ILE A 236 -14.00 23.94 27.42
N GLU A 237 -12.85 24.60 27.32
CA GLU A 237 -12.72 26.05 27.24
C GLU A 237 -12.37 26.45 25.79
N HIS A 238 -13.24 27.22 25.14
CA HIS A 238 -12.96 27.76 23.81
C HIS A 238 -12.17 29.07 23.96
N VAL A 239 -11.01 29.15 23.31
CA VAL A 239 -10.09 30.29 23.38
C VAL A 239 -9.95 30.87 21.98
N PRO A 240 -10.48 32.09 21.72
CA PRO A 240 -10.24 32.77 20.45
C PRO A 240 -8.81 33.31 20.39
N GLY A 241 -8.08 33.04 19.32
CA GLY A 241 -6.70 33.51 19.18
C GLY A 241 -6.04 33.19 17.85
N ASP A 242 -4.78 33.60 17.73
CA ASP A 242 -3.89 33.30 16.59
C ASP A 242 -2.76 32.39 17.08
N MET A 243 -2.70 31.19 16.50
CA MET A 243 -1.74 30.14 16.84
C MET A 243 -0.27 30.52 16.55
N PHE A 244 -0.03 31.46 15.64
CA PHE A 244 1.32 32.00 15.40
C PHE A 244 1.75 33.04 16.45
N GLN A 245 0.78 33.63 17.17
CA GLN A 245 1.04 34.58 18.24
C GLN A 245 1.18 33.88 19.60
N ASN A 246 0.14 33.16 20.05
CA ASN A 246 0.09 32.56 21.38
C ASN A 246 -0.64 31.20 21.37
N ILE A 247 -0.06 30.22 22.08
CA ILE A 247 -0.67 28.91 22.34
C ILE A 247 -0.92 28.81 23.86
N PRO A 248 -2.15 28.45 24.31
CA PRO A 248 -2.42 28.16 25.72
C PRO A 248 -1.52 27.05 26.26
N LYS A 249 -1.19 27.11 27.56
CA LYS A 249 -0.40 26.04 28.21
C LYS A 249 -1.27 24.80 28.46
N GLY A 250 -0.71 23.61 28.21
CA GLY A 250 -1.32 22.33 28.53
C GLY A 250 -0.27 21.22 28.66
N ASP A 251 -0.67 20.05 29.18
CA ASP A 251 0.23 18.90 29.34
C ASP A 251 0.60 18.29 27.98
N ALA A 252 -0.33 18.33 27.03
CA ALA A 252 -0.10 18.04 25.63
C ALA A 252 -0.85 19.03 24.71
N ILE A 253 -0.38 19.11 23.47
CA ILE A 253 -1.02 19.86 22.39
C ILE A 253 -1.43 18.86 21.31
N PHE A 254 -2.63 19.01 20.77
CA PHE A 254 -3.17 18.23 19.67
C PHE A 254 -3.30 19.11 18.42
N MET A 255 -2.95 18.57 17.26
CA MET A 255 -3.13 19.20 15.94
C MET A 255 -3.55 18.12 14.94
N LYS A 256 -4.74 18.26 14.35
CA LYS A 256 -5.24 17.41 13.27
C LYS A 256 -5.47 18.26 12.03
N TRP A 257 -4.82 17.92 10.90
CA TRP A 257 -4.98 18.66 9.64
C TRP A 257 -4.67 20.16 9.81
N VAL A 258 -3.50 20.43 10.39
CA VAL A 258 -3.01 21.78 10.67
C VAL A 258 -1.72 22.02 9.92
N LEU A 259 -0.69 21.20 10.16
CA LEU A 259 0.63 21.37 9.57
C LEU A 259 0.58 21.24 8.04
N HIS A 260 -0.31 20.39 7.52
CA HIS A 260 -0.46 20.24 6.07
C HIS A 260 -0.99 21.51 5.36
N GLY A 261 -1.65 22.42 6.07
CA GLY A 261 -2.17 23.69 5.53
C GLY A 261 -1.13 24.81 5.40
N TRP A 262 0.10 24.61 5.91
CA TRP A 262 1.14 25.65 5.96
C TRP A 262 2.45 25.16 5.36
N ASN A 263 3.29 26.10 4.92
CA ASN A 263 4.67 25.83 4.50
C ASN A 263 5.56 25.45 5.70
N ASP A 264 6.76 24.94 5.43
CA ASP A 264 7.67 24.44 6.48
C ASP A 264 8.17 25.54 7.44
N THR A 265 8.35 26.76 6.94
CA THR A 265 8.79 27.89 7.77
C THR A 265 7.74 28.25 8.82
N ASP A 266 6.47 28.30 8.41
CA ASP A 266 5.36 28.60 9.31
C ASP A 266 5.03 27.42 10.23
N CYS A 267 5.14 26.17 9.75
CA CYS A 267 5.09 24.99 10.62
C CYS A 267 6.14 25.04 11.73
N VAL A 268 7.39 25.42 11.43
CA VAL A 268 8.45 25.56 12.46
C VAL A 268 8.16 26.72 13.42
N LYS A 269 7.57 27.84 12.97
CA LYS A 269 7.13 28.92 13.89
C LYS A 269 6.05 28.43 14.85
N LEU A 270 5.01 27.77 14.34
CA LEU A 270 3.91 27.21 15.12
C LEU A 270 4.39 26.14 16.11
N LEU A 271 5.20 25.20 15.65
CA LEU A 271 5.74 24.13 16.48
C LEU A 271 6.66 24.67 17.60
N LYS A 272 7.40 25.76 17.38
CA LYS A 272 8.14 26.45 18.46
C LYS A 272 7.21 27.07 19.50
N LYS A 273 6.11 27.71 19.09
CA LYS A 273 5.08 28.19 20.04
C LYS A 273 4.45 27.05 20.84
N CYS A 274 4.22 25.91 20.20
CA CYS A 274 3.77 24.69 20.88
C CYS A 274 4.81 24.16 21.87
N TYR A 275 6.10 24.14 21.48
CA TYR A 275 7.22 23.76 22.35
C TYR A 275 7.29 24.65 23.61
N ASP A 276 7.13 25.96 23.47
CA ASP A 276 7.15 26.92 24.58
C ASP A 276 5.94 26.77 25.54
N ALA A 277 4.79 26.34 25.02
CA ALA A 277 3.56 26.14 25.78
C ALA A 277 3.51 24.83 26.60
N LEU A 278 4.37 23.85 26.30
CA LEU A 278 4.42 22.53 26.95
C LEU A 278 5.32 22.50 28.21
N PRO A 279 5.00 21.67 29.22
CA PRO A 279 5.96 21.29 30.28
C PRO A 279 7.06 20.38 29.71
N ASP A 280 8.18 20.20 30.42
CA ASP A 280 9.34 19.43 29.94
C ASP A 280 9.01 17.99 29.50
N ASN A 281 8.11 17.32 30.22
CA ASN A 281 7.60 15.98 29.89
C ASN A 281 6.42 15.99 28.90
N GLY A 282 6.04 17.16 28.38
CA GLY A 282 4.92 17.35 27.46
C GLY A 282 5.25 16.93 26.03
N LYS A 283 4.18 16.79 25.23
CA LYS A 283 4.25 16.36 23.83
C LYS A 283 3.26 17.08 22.94
N VAL A 284 3.60 17.17 21.65
CA VAL A 284 2.64 17.49 20.60
C VAL A 284 2.16 16.18 19.97
N ILE A 285 0.86 16.06 19.74
CA ILE A 285 0.19 14.95 19.08
C ILE A 285 -0.29 15.49 17.71
N VAL A 286 0.30 15.00 16.64
CA VAL A 286 0.04 15.42 15.26
C VAL A 286 -0.71 14.32 14.53
N VAL A 287 -1.88 14.63 13.95
CA VAL A 287 -2.71 13.71 13.17
C VAL A 287 -2.80 14.21 11.74
N GLU A 288 -1.96 13.64 10.88
CA GLU A 288 -1.77 14.08 9.49
C GLU A 288 -1.66 12.87 8.56
N LYS A 289 -1.78 13.08 7.24
CA LYS A 289 -1.38 12.04 6.29
C LYS A 289 0.14 12.05 6.15
N VAL A 290 0.73 10.89 5.85
CA VAL A 290 2.17 10.75 5.64
C VAL A 290 2.39 10.13 4.28
N LEU A 291 3.03 10.88 3.40
CA LEU A 291 3.25 10.49 2.02
C LEU A 291 4.48 9.57 1.90
N PRO A 292 4.43 8.47 1.12
CA PRO A 292 5.62 7.72 0.77
C PRO A 292 6.55 8.52 -0.16
N PHE A 293 7.86 8.29 -0.07
CA PHE A 293 8.81 9.00 -0.93
C PHE A 293 8.65 8.67 -2.42
N ILE A 294 8.38 7.40 -2.75
CA ILE A 294 7.98 6.94 -4.09
C ILE A 294 6.50 6.53 -4.01
N PRO A 295 5.61 7.08 -4.86
CA PRO A 295 4.21 6.68 -4.87
C PRO A 295 4.02 5.29 -5.48
N ASP A 296 3.22 4.45 -4.83
CA ASP A 296 2.62 3.25 -5.43
C ASP A 296 1.21 3.54 -5.98
N THR A 297 0.56 2.51 -6.52
CA THR A 297 -0.76 2.60 -7.19
C THR A 297 -1.95 2.25 -6.28
N SER A 298 -1.73 2.11 -4.97
CA SER A 298 -2.81 1.80 -4.02
C SER A 298 -3.77 2.99 -3.83
N SER A 299 -5.03 2.70 -3.51
CA SER A 299 -6.04 3.71 -3.16
C SER A 299 -5.59 4.63 -2.03
N HIS A 300 -4.81 4.11 -1.08
CA HIS A 300 -4.19 4.88 -0.01
C HIS A 300 -3.27 5.99 -0.57
N VAL A 301 -2.31 5.64 -1.43
CA VAL A 301 -1.35 6.61 -1.99
C VAL A 301 -2.04 7.59 -2.92
N LYS A 302 -2.92 7.12 -3.81
CA LYS A 302 -3.72 7.97 -4.70
C LYS A 302 -4.55 9.00 -3.92
N ALA A 303 -5.16 8.62 -2.80
CA ALA A 303 -5.94 9.53 -1.98
C ALA A 303 -5.06 10.61 -1.31
N ILE A 304 -3.81 10.29 -0.95
CA ILE A 304 -2.86 11.29 -0.39
C ILE A 304 -2.28 12.18 -1.50
N THR A 305 -1.92 11.65 -2.67
CA THR A 305 -1.38 12.46 -3.77
C THR A 305 -2.43 13.43 -4.34
N ASN A 306 -3.70 13.02 -4.43
CA ASN A 306 -4.80 13.94 -4.77
C ASN A 306 -5.03 15.00 -3.68
N LEU A 307 -4.92 14.64 -2.39
CA LEU A 307 -5.01 15.62 -1.30
C LEU A 307 -3.84 16.61 -1.32
N ASP A 308 -2.62 16.16 -1.62
CA ASP A 308 -1.46 17.05 -1.77
C ASP A 308 -1.63 18.03 -2.93
N VAL A 309 -2.19 17.58 -4.06
CA VAL A 309 -2.59 18.52 -5.13
C VAL A 309 -3.70 19.45 -4.68
N SER A 310 -4.67 18.98 -3.88
CA SER A 310 -5.74 19.82 -3.34
C SER A 310 -5.17 20.93 -2.44
N MET A 311 -4.23 20.61 -1.55
CA MET A 311 -3.49 21.59 -0.74
C MET A 311 -2.70 22.59 -1.62
N MET A 312 -2.05 22.12 -2.69
CA MET A 312 -1.39 22.98 -3.69
C MET A 312 -2.37 23.97 -4.35
N THR A 313 -3.60 23.53 -4.61
CA THR A 313 -4.61 24.34 -5.30
C THR A 313 -5.34 25.32 -4.37
N GLN A 314 -5.47 25.02 -3.08
CA GLN A 314 -6.34 25.74 -2.12
C GLN A 314 -5.59 26.56 -1.07
N THR A 315 -4.35 26.19 -0.72
CA THR A 315 -3.61 26.79 0.41
C THR A 315 -2.22 27.24 0.01
N ALA A 316 -1.90 28.50 0.28
CA ALA A 316 -0.60 29.10 -0.05
C ALA A 316 0.54 28.42 0.73
N GLY A 317 1.25 27.51 0.06
CA GLY A 317 2.39 26.78 0.61
C GLY A 317 2.03 25.54 1.45
N GLY A 318 0.75 25.19 1.60
CA GLY A 318 0.33 23.93 2.21
C GLY A 318 0.77 22.72 1.37
N LYS A 319 1.12 21.63 2.05
CA LYS A 319 1.55 20.34 1.46
C LYS A 319 1.40 19.16 2.41
N GLU A 320 1.13 17.99 1.82
CA GLU A 320 1.36 16.71 2.49
C GLU A 320 2.86 16.41 2.55
N ARG A 321 3.30 15.67 3.57
CA ARG A 321 4.73 15.50 3.89
C ARG A 321 5.14 14.05 4.07
N THR A 322 6.40 13.76 3.80
CA THR A 322 7.03 12.48 4.16
C THR A 322 7.30 12.39 5.67
N GLU A 323 7.61 11.19 6.14
CA GLU A 323 8.02 10.97 7.53
C GLU A 323 9.28 11.77 7.88
N ASP A 324 10.27 11.83 6.97
CA ASP A 324 11.51 12.57 7.16
C ASP A 324 11.28 14.08 7.23
N GLU A 325 10.34 14.62 6.44
CA GLU A 325 9.94 16.03 6.51
C GLU A 325 9.30 16.36 7.87
N PHE A 326 8.42 15.51 8.40
CA PHE A 326 7.88 15.70 9.75
C PHE A 326 8.94 15.56 10.84
N GLN A 327 9.91 14.64 10.70
CA GLN A 327 11.04 14.54 11.62
C GLN A 327 11.92 15.80 11.58
N ALA A 328 12.14 16.37 10.40
CA ALA A 328 12.85 17.63 10.21
C ALA A 328 12.10 18.80 10.87
N LEU A 329 10.78 18.92 10.68
CA LEU A 329 9.94 19.93 11.35
C LEU A 329 10.04 19.84 12.87
N ALA A 330 9.92 18.64 13.44
CA ALA A 330 10.04 18.42 14.88
C ALA A 330 11.43 18.88 15.40
N LYS A 331 12.50 18.44 14.73
CA LYS A 331 13.89 18.76 15.10
C LYS A 331 14.21 20.25 14.99
N LEU A 332 13.81 20.91 13.91
CA LEU A 332 13.99 22.36 13.69
C LEU A 332 13.22 23.22 14.70
N SER A 333 12.21 22.63 15.35
CA SER A 333 11.37 23.27 16.35
C SER A 333 11.79 22.97 17.80
N GLY A 334 12.87 22.20 17.99
CA GLY A 334 13.46 21.91 19.32
C GLY A 334 13.03 20.59 19.96
N PHE A 335 12.04 19.88 19.39
CA PHE A 335 11.61 18.57 19.89
C PHE A 335 12.74 17.54 19.71
N GLN A 336 12.99 16.74 20.73
CA GLN A 336 14.10 15.78 20.72
C GLN A 336 13.81 14.56 19.85
N LYS A 337 12.54 14.15 19.78
CA LYS A 337 12.14 12.92 19.10
C LYS A 337 10.72 13.01 18.56
N MET A 338 10.52 12.42 17.39
CA MET A 338 9.22 12.15 16.78
C MET A 338 8.99 10.64 16.75
N ARG A 339 7.76 10.18 17.02
CA ARG A 339 7.35 8.77 16.87
C ARG A 339 6.01 8.69 16.16
N LYS A 340 5.91 7.90 15.09
CA LYS A 340 4.62 7.39 14.60
C LYS A 340 4.10 6.33 15.58
N ILE A 341 2.87 6.50 16.04
CA ILE A 341 2.25 5.63 17.06
C ILE A 341 1.29 4.63 16.41
N CYS A 342 0.34 5.11 15.61
CA CYS A 342 -0.61 4.28 14.86
C CYS A 342 -1.05 4.99 13.58
N CYS A 343 -1.59 4.22 12.63
CA CYS A 343 -2.28 4.74 11.47
C CYS A 343 -3.76 4.35 11.60
N VAL A 344 -4.65 5.29 11.33
CA VAL A 344 -6.09 5.07 11.28
C VAL A 344 -6.61 5.75 10.03
N TRP A 345 -7.10 4.93 9.09
CA TRP A 345 -7.74 5.41 7.85
C TRP A 345 -6.89 6.44 7.09
N THR A 346 -5.66 6.06 6.75
CA THR A 346 -4.63 6.90 6.10
C THR A 346 -4.00 8.01 6.93
N CYS A 347 -4.56 8.39 8.08
CA CYS A 347 -3.97 9.39 8.97
C CYS A 347 -3.07 8.73 10.02
N TRP A 348 -1.83 9.22 10.14
CA TRP A 348 -0.90 8.80 11.17
C TRP A 348 -0.99 9.70 12.39
N VAL A 349 -1.09 9.08 13.56
CA VAL A 349 -0.90 9.75 14.85
C VAL A 349 0.59 9.73 15.18
N MET A 350 1.19 10.91 15.29
CA MET A 350 2.60 11.13 15.57
C MET A 350 2.77 11.91 16.87
N GLU A 351 3.75 11.53 17.71
CA GLU A 351 4.08 12.25 18.95
C GLU A 351 5.45 12.91 18.84
N PHE A 352 5.52 14.23 19.08
CA PHE A 352 6.76 14.99 19.16
C PHE A 352 7.03 15.32 20.64
N TYR A 353 8.13 14.83 21.20
CA TYR A 353 8.43 14.94 22.64
C TYR A 353 9.36 16.13 22.94
N LYS A 354 8.98 16.95 23.92
CA LYS A 354 9.76 18.14 24.33
C LYS A 354 11.10 17.73 24.95
N CYS A 355 11.07 16.88 25.97
CA CYS A 355 12.24 16.16 26.46
C CYS A 355 12.08 14.66 26.20
N PHE A 356 13.08 14.09 25.52
CA PHE A 356 13.30 12.65 25.48
C PHE A 356 14.72 12.43 26.00
N THR A 357 14.90 11.66 27.08
CA THR A 357 16.25 11.43 27.63
C THR A 357 17.01 10.41 26.79
N ASP A 358 17.63 10.86 25.69
CA ASP A 358 18.59 10.10 24.88
C ASP A 358 19.93 9.84 25.61
N LYS A 359 19.91 9.80 26.94
CA LYS A 359 20.86 9.02 27.73
C LYS A 359 20.16 7.73 28.12
N PRO A 360 20.34 6.64 27.35
CA PRO A 360 19.93 5.32 27.78
C PRO A 360 20.34 5.06 29.23
N GLN A 361 19.36 4.78 30.07
CA GLN A 361 19.59 4.44 31.47
C GLN A 361 19.68 2.93 31.64
N PRO A 362 20.54 2.42 32.53
CA PRO A 362 20.45 1.03 32.95
C PRO A 362 19.12 0.75 33.64
N ILE A 363 18.68 -0.50 33.60
CA ILE A 363 17.55 -0.94 34.42
C ILE A 363 17.94 -0.73 35.89
N PRO A 364 17.14 -0.02 36.71
CA PRO A 364 17.53 0.25 38.08
C PRO A 364 17.53 -1.02 38.94
N SER A 365 18.66 -1.32 39.60
CA SER A 365 18.79 -2.51 40.47
C SER A 365 17.84 -2.50 41.67
N PHE A 366 17.39 -1.33 42.12
CA PHE A 366 16.42 -1.21 43.22
C PHE A 366 15.09 -1.91 42.93
N LEU A 367 14.73 -2.13 41.65
CA LEU A 367 13.53 -2.89 41.27
C LEU A 367 13.52 -4.30 41.90
N GLY A 368 14.69 -4.91 42.15
CA GLY A 368 14.81 -6.17 42.87
C GLY A 368 14.28 -6.15 44.31
N GLN A 369 14.09 -4.97 44.91
CA GLN A 369 13.52 -4.81 46.26
C GLN A 369 11.99 -4.97 46.26
N LEU A 370 11.33 -4.93 45.09
CA LEU A 370 9.88 -5.14 44.92
C LEU A 370 9.47 -6.63 44.95
N GLY A 371 10.40 -7.49 45.39
CA GLY A 371 10.39 -8.93 45.16
C GLY A 371 9.14 -9.74 45.53
N PRO A 372 8.50 -9.50 46.70
CA PRO A 372 7.35 -10.31 47.11
C PRO A 372 6.03 -9.88 46.45
N SER A 373 5.93 -8.69 45.85
CA SER A 373 4.67 -8.15 45.30
C SER A 373 4.61 -8.11 43.78
N LEU A 374 5.75 -7.96 43.08
CA LEU A 374 5.75 -7.70 41.65
C LEU A 374 5.54 -8.99 40.83
N GLN A 375 4.42 -9.06 40.12
CA GLN A 375 4.07 -10.20 39.23
C GLN A 375 4.35 -9.93 37.75
N THR A 376 4.39 -8.68 37.31
CA THR A 376 4.60 -8.29 35.90
C THR A 376 5.58 -7.13 35.84
N LEU A 377 6.63 -7.28 35.04
CA LEU A 377 7.61 -6.24 34.77
C LEU A 377 7.82 -6.16 33.24
N VAL A 378 7.34 -5.07 32.64
CA VAL A 378 7.43 -4.80 31.20
C VAL A 378 8.17 -3.48 31.00
N LEU A 379 9.36 -3.53 30.39
CA LEU A 379 10.19 -2.37 30.03
C LEU A 379 10.51 -2.35 28.52
N ARG A 380 9.61 -2.92 27.71
CA ARG A 380 9.68 -2.99 26.24
C ARG A 380 9.94 -1.63 25.58
N GLU A 381 10.84 -1.58 24.59
CA GLU A 381 11.07 -0.43 23.70
C GLU A 381 11.51 0.90 24.35
N ASN A 382 12.15 0.85 25.53
CA ASN A 382 12.62 2.04 26.26
C ASN A 382 14.09 2.42 25.98
N GLY A 383 14.81 1.62 25.19
CA GLY A 383 16.20 1.87 24.81
C GLY A 383 17.25 1.66 25.92
N HIS A 384 16.90 1.02 27.05
CA HIS A 384 17.78 0.77 28.20
C HIS A 384 19.13 0.14 27.79
N VAL A 385 20.22 0.49 28.47
CA VAL A 385 21.59 -0.03 28.20
C VAL A 385 22.20 -0.75 29.40
N GLY A 386 23.36 -1.38 29.20
CA GLY A 386 24.11 -2.00 30.29
C GLY A 386 23.54 -3.38 30.66
N PRO A 387 24.10 -4.00 31.71
CA PRO A 387 23.68 -5.32 32.14
C PRO A 387 22.31 -5.32 32.78
N ILE A 388 21.60 -6.43 32.63
CA ILE A 388 20.42 -6.75 33.43
C ILE A 388 20.88 -6.90 34.90
N PRO A 389 20.36 -6.13 35.88
CA PRO A 389 20.79 -6.23 37.26
C PRO A 389 20.50 -7.60 37.87
N THR A 390 21.48 -8.17 38.56
CA THR A 390 21.34 -9.51 39.20
C THR A 390 20.29 -9.52 40.31
N GLU A 391 20.06 -8.36 40.93
CA GLU A 391 19.09 -8.06 41.98
C GLU A 391 17.65 -8.32 41.53
N LEU A 392 17.36 -8.20 40.23
CA LEU A 392 16.04 -8.56 39.70
C LEU A 392 15.69 -10.03 39.98
N GLY A 393 16.67 -10.92 40.15
CA GLY A 393 16.45 -12.31 40.56
C GLY A 393 15.82 -12.48 41.96
N ASN A 394 15.61 -11.39 42.71
CA ASN A 394 14.83 -11.38 43.95
C ASN A 394 13.31 -11.22 43.71
N LEU A 395 12.87 -10.96 42.46
CA LEU A 395 11.47 -10.93 42.03
C LEU A 395 10.83 -12.33 41.99
N THR A 396 10.81 -13.02 43.13
CA THR A 396 10.44 -14.45 43.21
C THR A 396 8.99 -14.76 42.83
N ASN A 397 8.08 -13.80 42.94
CA ASN A 397 6.68 -13.93 42.53
C ASN A 397 6.39 -13.50 41.07
N LEU A 398 7.43 -13.19 40.29
CA LEU A 398 7.29 -12.69 38.92
C LEU A 398 6.71 -13.77 37.98
N ARG A 399 5.70 -13.36 37.21
CA ARG A 399 4.98 -14.17 36.22
C ARG A 399 5.28 -13.73 34.79
N VAL A 400 5.51 -12.45 34.55
CA VAL A 400 5.83 -11.89 33.24
C VAL A 400 7.05 -10.96 33.34
N LEU A 401 8.05 -11.22 32.50
CA LEU A 401 9.21 -10.37 32.30
C LEU A 401 9.38 -10.08 30.79
N ASP A 402 9.23 -8.81 30.39
CA ASP A 402 9.42 -8.37 29.00
C ASP A 402 10.37 -7.15 28.96
N PHE A 403 11.56 -7.36 28.39
CA PHE A 403 12.57 -6.34 28.11
C PHE A 403 12.87 -6.20 26.61
N HIS A 404 11.94 -6.61 25.73
CA HIS A 404 12.12 -6.58 24.28
C HIS A 404 12.59 -5.24 23.73
N LYS A 405 13.50 -5.27 22.74
CA LYS A 405 13.91 -4.12 21.92
C LYS A 405 14.45 -2.95 22.75
N ASN A 406 15.40 -3.28 23.60
CA ASN A 406 16.27 -2.34 24.31
C ASN A 406 17.71 -2.47 23.78
N ASN A 407 18.68 -1.84 24.44
CA ASN A 407 20.11 -1.93 24.15
C ASN A 407 20.88 -2.67 25.27
N LEU A 408 20.22 -3.58 25.99
CA LEU A 408 20.79 -4.31 27.12
C LEU A 408 21.94 -5.19 26.66
N ASN A 409 23.00 -5.28 27.47
CA ASN A 409 24.21 -6.03 27.17
C ASN A 409 24.61 -6.95 28.34
N GLY A 410 25.76 -7.63 28.22
CA GLY A 410 26.18 -8.62 29.21
C GLY A 410 25.28 -9.86 29.22
N SER A 411 25.44 -10.72 30.22
CA SER A 411 24.72 -12.01 30.29
C SER A 411 23.36 -11.94 30.96
N ILE A 412 22.49 -12.89 30.60
CA ILE A 412 21.25 -13.16 31.32
C ILE A 412 21.62 -13.60 32.75
N PRO A 413 21.12 -12.95 33.82
CA PRO A 413 21.53 -13.27 35.18
C PRO A 413 21.14 -14.70 35.59
N VAL A 414 22.09 -15.48 36.09
CA VAL A 414 21.83 -16.83 36.65
C VAL A 414 20.81 -16.78 37.80
N SER A 415 20.69 -15.64 38.48
CA SER A 415 19.69 -15.42 39.54
C SER A 415 18.23 -15.51 39.04
N PHE A 416 17.98 -15.43 37.73
CA PHE A 416 16.63 -15.63 37.14
C PHE A 416 16.10 -17.05 37.38
N SER A 417 16.97 -18.05 37.62
CA SER A 417 16.58 -19.41 38.02
C SER A 417 15.71 -19.48 39.29
N ARG A 418 15.61 -18.38 40.06
CA ARG A 418 14.73 -18.24 41.24
C ARG A 418 13.26 -17.97 40.90
N TYR A 419 12.92 -17.63 39.65
CA TYR A 419 11.55 -17.32 39.23
C TYR A 419 10.69 -18.59 39.03
N THR A 420 10.43 -19.31 40.12
CA THR A 420 9.72 -20.61 40.09
C THR A 420 8.34 -20.55 39.41
N GLY A 421 7.67 -19.40 39.43
CA GLY A 421 6.35 -19.19 38.84
C GLY A 421 6.32 -18.47 37.48
N LEU A 422 7.46 -18.27 36.81
CA LEU A 422 7.52 -17.47 35.58
C LEU A 422 6.70 -18.11 34.44
N LYS A 423 5.85 -17.31 33.78
CA LYS A 423 4.98 -17.73 32.67
C LYS A 423 5.40 -17.17 31.31
N SER A 424 6.03 -16.00 31.27
CA SER A 424 6.54 -15.39 30.05
C SER A 424 7.88 -14.70 30.30
N LEU A 425 8.86 -14.98 29.44
CA LEU A 425 10.18 -14.35 29.41
C LEU A 425 10.48 -13.87 27.98
N ASP A 426 10.47 -12.56 27.76
CA ASP A 426 10.87 -11.92 26.51
C ASP A 426 12.07 -11.00 26.78
N LEU A 427 13.25 -11.36 26.27
CA LEU A 427 14.48 -10.56 26.30
C LEU A 427 14.98 -10.25 24.86
N SER A 428 14.11 -10.40 23.88
CA SER A 428 14.46 -10.38 22.45
C SER A 428 14.88 -8.99 21.94
N SER A 429 15.53 -8.95 20.78
CA SER A 429 16.04 -7.72 20.15
C SER A 429 16.90 -6.85 21.08
N ASN A 430 17.90 -7.45 21.72
CA ASN A 430 18.86 -6.77 22.61
C ASN A 430 20.32 -7.04 22.16
N ARG A 431 21.31 -6.75 23.01
CA ARG A 431 22.75 -7.00 22.77
C ARG A 431 23.35 -7.96 23.81
N LEU A 432 22.53 -8.85 24.37
CA LEU A 432 22.92 -9.79 25.43
C LEU A 432 23.95 -10.80 24.92
N THR A 433 24.92 -11.16 25.75
CA THR A 433 26.08 -12.01 25.42
C THR A 433 26.23 -13.16 26.41
N GLY A 434 27.13 -14.11 26.12
CA GLY A 434 27.37 -15.27 26.99
C GLY A 434 26.29 -16.33 26.83
N SER A 435 26.34 -17.37 27.67
CA SER A 435 25.43 -18.50 27.58
C SER A 435 24.06 -18.25 28.19
N ILE A 436 23.06 -18.94 27.64
CA ILE A 436 21.74 -19.07 28.27
C ILE A 436 21.96 -19.81 29.61
N PRO A 437 21.60 -19.23 30.76
CA PRO A 437 21.75 -19.88 32.06
C PRO A 437 20.77 -21.06 32.19
N SER A 438 20.88 -21.85 33.26
CA SER A 438 19.94 -22.94 33.50
C SER A 438 18.51 -22.40 33.67
N LEU A 439 17.65 -22.63 32.68
CA LEU A 439 16.24 -22.27 32.70
C LEU A 439 15.44 -23.52 33.06
N ALA A 440 14.87 -23.55 34.26
CA ALA A 440 14.01 -24.63 34.73
C ALA A 440 12.74 -24.03 35.31
N PHE A 441 11.82 -23.67 34.42
CA PHE A 441 10.60 -22.91 34.75
C PHE A 441 9.36 -23.72 34.37
N PRO A 442 8.80 -24.53 35.30
CA PRO A 442 7.73 -25.48 34.96
C PRO A 442 6.45 -24.81 34.42
N GLU A 443 6.15 -23.58 34.86
CA GLU A 443 5.01 -22.77 34.41
C GLU A 443 5.29 -21.92 33.15
N LEU A 444 6.51 -21.93 32.58
CA LEU A 444 6.86 -21.04 31.47
C LEU A 444 6.16 -21.46 30.20
N THR A 445 5.42 -20.53 29.58
CA THR A 445 4.65 -20.72 28.35
C THR A 445 5.29 -20.05 27.13
N ILE A 446 6.04 -18.97 27.34
CA ILE A 446 6.73 -18.20 26.30
C ILE A 446 8.18 -17.95 26.73
N LEU A 447 9.12 -18.36 25.86
CA LEU A 447 10.52 -17.97 25.90
C LEU A 447 10.90 -17.31 24.58
N ASP A 448 11.28 -16.04 24.62
CA ASP A 448 11.78 -15.29 23.47
C ASP A 448 13.11 -14.62 23.82
N LEU A 449 14.19 -15.13 23.24
CA LEU A 449 15.55 -14.61 23.40
C LEU A 449 16.16 -14.20 22.04
N ASN A 450 15.32 -14.01 21.02
CA ASN A 450 15.79 -13.82 19.65
C ASN A 450 16.59 -12.52 19.48
N GLN A 451 17.32 -12.40 18.36
CA GLN A 451 18.04 -11.17 17.97
C GLN A 451 18.94 -10.62 19.08
N ASN A 452 19.89 -11.44 19.53
CA ASN A 452 20.85 -11.11 20.57
C ASN A 452 22.26 -11.57 20.14
N HIS A 453 23.22 -11.64 21.06
CA HIS A 453 24.59 -12.13 20.83
C HIS A 453 24.94 -13.29 21.78
N LEU A 454 23.94 -14.08 22.18
CA LEU A 454 24.09 -15.22 23.09
C LEU A 454 24.94 -16.31 22.44
N THR A 455 25.80 -16.98 23.22
CA THR A 455 26.80 -17.96 22.76
C THR A 455 26.70 -19.29 23.52
N GLY A 456 27.40 -20.32 23.05
CA GLY A 456 27.39 -21.64 23.69
C GLY A 456 26.11 -22.43 23.40
N SER A 457 25.92 -23.56 24.08
CA SER A 457 24.84 -24.49 23.78
C SER A 457 23.50 -24.12 24.41
N ILE A 458 22.42 -24.64 23.80
CA ILE A 458 21.10 -24.65 24.40
C ILE A 458 21.17 -25.52 25.67
N PRO A 459 20.81 -25.00 26.86
CA PRO A 459 20.98 -25.73 28.11
C PRO A 459 20.02 -26.92 28.18
N THR A 460 20.52 -28.08 28.60
CA THR A 460 19.70 -29.31 28.71
C THR A 460 18.53 -29.15 29.67
N THR A 461 18.61 -28.25 30.64
CA THR A 461 17.52 -27.96 31.58
C THR A 461 16.29 -27.31 30.94
N ILE A 462 16.38 -26.82 29.69
CA ILE A 462 15.22 -26.30 28.96
C ILE A 462 14.06 -27.30 28.91
N GLY A 463 14.36 -28.62 28.85
CA GLY A 463 13.37 -29.70 28.88
C GLY A 463 12.49 -29.75 30.13
N ASN A 464 12.86 -29.04 31.20
CA ASN A 464 12.07 -28.92 32.42
C ASN A 464 10.97 -27.84 32.33
N CYS A 465 10.91 -27.06 31.24
CA CYS A 465 9.87 -26.06 30.99
C CYS A 465 8.62 -26.75 30.40
N LEU A 466 7.97 -27.61 31.19
CA LEU A 466 6.92 -28.53 30.73
C LEU A 466 5.68 -27.83 30.12
N SER A 467 5.43 -26.56 30.48
CA SER A 467 4.31 -25.75 29.96
C SER A 467 4.64 -24.93 28.70
N LEU A 468 5.84 -25.07 28.12
CA LEU A 468 6.34 -24.16 27.09
C LEU A 468 5.61 -24.37 25.76
N MET A 469 4.99 -23.30 25.26
CA MET A 469 4.24 -23.29 23.99
C MET A 469 5.01 -22.56 22.87
N LYS A 470 5.76 -21.51 23.20
CA LYS A 470 6.64 -20.80 22.25
C LYS A 470 8.08 -20.77 22.75
N MET A 471 9.01 -21.18 21.89
CA MET A 471 10.45 -20.98 22.07
C MET A 471 11.06 -20.35 20.81
N ASP A 472 11.58 -19.14 20.93
CA ASP A 472 12.34 -18.45 19.88
C ASP A 472 13.72 -18.06 20.42
N LEU A 473 14.76 -18.69 19.87
CA LEU A 473 16.18 -18.42 20.17
C LEU A 473 16.93 -17.93 18.92
N SER A 474 16.20 -17.54 17.88
CA SER A 474 16.77 -17.23 16.56
C SER A 474 17.68 -16.00 16.56
N ARG A 475 18.53 -15.88 15.54
CA ARG A 475 19.42 -14.72 15.32
C ARG A 475 20.33 -14.45 16.53
N ASN A 476 21.04 -15.48 16.96
CA ASN A 476 22.02 -15.45 18.04
C ASN A 476 23.36 -16.05 17.54
N ARG A 477 24.24 -16.47 18.45
CA ARG A 477 25.52 -17.15 18.17
C ARG A 477 25.62 -18.47 18.95
N LEU A 478 24.48 -19.12 19.19
CA LEU A 478 24.39 -20.39 19.90
C LEU A 478 25.07 -21.49 19.08
N SER A 479 25.72 -22.44 19.74
CA SER A 479 26.54 -23.46 19.08
C SER A 479 26.46 -24.84 19.74
N GLY A 480 26.87 -25.87 18.99
CA GLY A 480 26.72 -27.26 19.40
C GLY A 480 25.32 -27.81 19.08
N GLN A 481 25.00 -28.96 19.68
CA GLN A 481 23.81 -29.74 19.32
C GLN A 481 22.52 -29.21 19.96
N ILE A 482 21.40 -29.44 19.27
CA ILE A 482 20.07 -29.36 19.87
C ILE A 482 19.96 -30.51 20.90
N PRO A 483 19.71 -30.23 22.19
CA PRO A 483 19.82 -31.24 23.25
C PRO A 483 18.65 -32.23 23.22
N ASP A 484 18.92 -33.51 23.51
CA ASP A 484 17.87 -34.54 23.52
C ASP A 484 16.72 -34.29 24.51
N SER A 485 16.95 -33.46 25.52
CA SER A 485 15.94 -33.09 26.52
C SER A 485 14.82 -32.19 25.99
N ILE A 486 14.84 -31.77 24.71
CA ILE A 486 13.68 -31.09 24.10
C ILE A 486 12.41 -31.95 24.16
N ASN A 487 12.52 -33.28 24.26
CA ASN A 487 11.36 -34.17 24.39
C ASN A 487 10.47 -33.89 25.61
N GLY A 488 10.95 -33.18 26.64
CA GLY A 488 10.13 -32.71 27.75
C GLY A 488 9.10 -31.63 27.36
N LEU A 489 9.33 -30.93 26.26
CA LEU A 489 8.52 -29.80 25.77
C LEU A 489 7.29 -30.26 24.97
N SER A 490 6.55 -31.25 25.47
CA SER A 490 5.44 -31.89 24.74
C SER A 490 4.30 -30.94 24.31
N GLY A 491 4.13 -29.81 25.01
CA GLY A 491 3.18 -28.73 24.69
C GLY A 491 3.69 -27.66 23.73
N LEU A 492 4.91 -27.79 23.20
CA LEU A 492 5.53 -26.77 22.35
C LEU A 492 4.86 -26.70 20.98
N ILE A 493 4.41 -25.50 20.60
CA ILE A 493 3.72 -25.21 19.34
C ILE A 493 4.70 -24.62 18.31
N LEU A 494 5.64 -23.77 18.76
CA LEU A 494 6.62 -23.09 17.91
C LEU A 494 8.03 -23.26 18.48
N MET A 495 8.94 -23.76 17.63
CA MET A 495 10.39 -23.77 17.85
C MET A 495 11.09 -23.04 16.70
N ASP A 496 11.70 -21.88 16.99
CA ASP A 496 12.59 -21.17 16.07
C ASP A 496 14.01 -21.10 16.67
N LEU A 497 14.96 -21.70 15.97
CA LEU A 497 16.39 -21.71 16.29
C LEU A 497 17.24 -21.14 15.13
N SER A 498 16.60 -20.52 14.13
CA SER A 498 17.25 -20.06 12.90
C SER A 498 18.35 -19.03 13.14
N TYR A 499 19.28 -18.90 12.18
CA TYR A 499 20.39 -17.94 12.21
C TYR A 499 21.22 -18.03 13.50
N ASN A 500 21.79 -19.20 13.73
CA ASN A 500 22.70 -19.50 14.84
C ASN A 500 23.95 -20.24 14.29
N SER A 501 24.70 -20.92 15.13
CA SER A 501 25.83 -21.79 14.76
C SER A 501 25.66 -23.20 15.35
N LEU A 502 24.40 -23.66 15.48
CA LEU A 502 24.07 -25.00 15.95
C LEU A 502 24.55 -26.04 14.95
N SER A 503 24.98 -27.20 15.45
CA SER A 503 25.61 -28.24 14.62
C SER A 503 25.31 -29.65 15.09
N GLY A 504 25.55 -30.62 14.20
CA GLY A 504 25.15 -32.01 14.42
C GLY A 504 23.67 -32.26 14.10
N PRO A 505 23.24 -33.53 14.15
CA PRO A 505 21.95 -33.95 13.60
C PRO A 505 20.74 -33.37 14.36
N ILE A 506 19.62 -33.26 13.65
CA ILE A 506 18.30 -33.06 14.28
C ILE A 506 18.06 -34.27 15.21
N PRO A 507 17.87 -34.07 16.52
CA PRO A 507 17.88 -35.17 17.46
C PRO A 507 16.59 -35.98 17.37
N SER A 508 16.70 -37.32 17.45
CA SER A 508 15.54 -38.24 17.32
C SER A 508 14.50 -38.09 18.45
N SER A 509 14.83 -37.33 19.50
CA SER A 509 13.95 -36.91 20.59
C SER A 509 12.91 -35.87 20.16
N ILE A 510 13.08 -35.20 19.01
CA ILE A 510 12.15 -34.20 18.49
C ILE A 510 10.72 -34.73 18.30
N LYS A 511 10.58 -36.04 18.04
CA LYS A 511 9.29 -36.76 18.01
C LYS A 511 8.46 -36.70 19.30
N GLY A 512 9.04 -36.26 20.42
CA GLY A 512 8.30 -36.00 21.66
C GLY A 512 7.47 -34.71 21.64
N LEU A 513 7.71 -33.82 20.68
CA LEU A 513 7.05 -32.53 20.52
C LEU A 513 5.70 -32.67 19.81
N ASN A 514 4.79 -33.48 20.37
CA ASN A 514 3.54 -33.88 19.72
C ASN A 514 2.66 -32.70 19.27
N SER A 515 2.74 -31.55 19.96
CA SER A 515 1.95 -30.33 19.69
C SER A 515 2.60 -29.37 18.68
N LEU A 516 3.76 -29.72 18.11
CA LEU A 516 4.59 -28.79 17.34
C LEU A 516 3.98 -28.49 15.98
N GLN A 517 3.68 -27.21 15.74
CA GLN A 517 3.11 -26.69 14.49
C GLN A 517 4.16 -26.02 13.61
N ALA A 518 5.25 -25.47 14.19
CA ALA A 518 6.32 -24.84 13.45
C ALA A 518 7.71 -25.23 13.98
N LEU A 519 8.57 -25.73 13.08
CA LEU A 519 9.98 -26.00 13.30
C LEU A 519 10.83 -25.23 12.29
N ILE A 520 11.65 -24.30 12.78
CA ILE A 520 12.42 -23.36 11.96
C ILE A 520 13.89 -23.41 12.41
N LEU A 521 14.77 -23.96 11.55
CA LEU A 521 16.18 -24.22 11.84
C LEU A 521 17.16 -23.57 10.84
N ASN A 522 16.67 -22.81 9.85
CA ASN A 522 17.48 -22.31 8.74
C ASN A 522 18.66 -21.43 9.16
N GLY A 523 19.76 -21.43 8.39
CA GLY A 523 20.96 -20.66 8.71
C GLY A 523 21.69 -21.21 9.96
N ASN A 524 21.96 -22.52 9.96
CA ASN A 524 22.73 -23.23 10.99
C ASN A 524 23.74 -24.19 10.32
N SER A 525 24.59 -24.86 11.09
CA SER A 525 25.62 -25.79 10.59
C SER A 525 25.31 -27.25 10.96
N ILE A 526 24.07 -27.67 10.71
CA ILE A 526 23.52 -29.00 11.07
C ILE A 526 24.31 -30.14 10.39
N ASP A 527 24.70 -29.95 9.12
CA ASP A 527 25.59 -30.83 8.33
C ASP A 527 25.40 -32.33 8.58
N SER A 528 24.21 -32.83 8.26
CA SER A 528 23.83 -34.23 8.46
C SER A 528 22.78 -34.69 7.46
N ILE A 529 22.54 -36.01 7.43
CA ILE A 529 21.38 -36.61 6.78
C ILE A 529 20.12 -36.42 7.64
N ILE A 530 18.93 -36.53 7.03
CA ILE A 530 17.66 -36.68 7.77
C ILE A 530 17.25 -38.16 7.76
N PRO A 531 17.38 -38.90 8.89
CA PRO A 531 16.87 -40.28 9.00
C PRO A 531 15.35 -40.37 8.76
N ASP A 532 14.88 -41.49 8.19
CA ASP A 532 13.46 -41.67 7.87
C ASP A 532 12.52 -41.81 9.07
N THR A 533 13.01 -41.67 10.30
CA THR A 533 12.20 -41.70 11.53
C THR A 533 12.23 -40.36 12.29
N THR A 534 12.79 -39.31 11.71
CA THR A 534 13.07 -38.04 12.42
C THR A 534 11.80 -37.30 12.83
N PHE A 535 10.80 -37.26 11.95
CA PHE A 535 9.57 -36.49 12.15
C PHE A 535 8.33 -37.35 12.49
N ASP A 536 8.52 -38.63 12.80
CA ASP A 536 7.43 -39.52 13.18
C ASP A 536 6.69 -38.98 14.42
N GLY A 537 5.35 -38.99 14.39
CA GLY A 537 4.50 -38.52 15.49
C GLY A 537 4.20 -37.01 15.51
N LEU A 538 4.87 -36.19 14.69
CA LEU A 538 4.64 -34.74 14.59
C LEU A 538 3.38 -34.40 13.77
N ASN A 539 2.22 -34.91 14.22
CA ASN A 539 0.96 -34.85 13.48
C ASN A 539 0.46 -33.42 13.26
N ASP A 540 0.77 -32.48 14.16
CA ASP A 540 0.33 -31.08 14.08
C ASP A 540 1.26 -30.19 13.25
N LEU A 541 2.39 -30.71 12.75
CA LEU A 541 3.40 -29.90 12.07
C LEU A 541 2.88 -29.31 10.75
N MET A 542 2.87 -27.98 10.69
CA MET A 542 2.38 -27.17 9.57
C MET A 542 3.52 -26.46 8.82
N ILE A 543 4.60 -26.12 9.51
CA ILE A 543 5.74 -25.37 8.97
C ILE A 543 7.04 -26.09 9.30
N LEU A 544 7.80 -26.46 8.28
CA LEU A 544 9.14 -27.05 8.40
C LEU A 544 10.13 -26.27 7.52
N ILE A 545 11.05 -25.55 8.14
CA ILE A 545 12.04 -24.70 7.45
C ILE A 545 13.45 -25.14 7.85
N LEU A 546 14.16 -25.79 6.94
CA LEU A 546 15.51 -26.32 7.09
C LEU A 546 16.48 -25.77 6.02
N SER A 547 16.13 -24.67 5.34
CA SER A 547 16.96 -24.06 4.30
C SER A 547 18.33 -23.63 4.83
N ASP A 548 19.38 -23.70 4.02
CA ASP A 548 20.73 -23.21 4.42
C ASP A 548 21.19 -23.82 5.77
N THR A 549 21.16 -25.16 5.87
CA THR A 549 21.62 -25.90 7.07
C THR A 549 22.70 -26.95 6.78
N TYR A 550 23.22 -26.98 5.55
CA TYR A 550 24.21 -27.96 5.04
C TYR A 550 23.70 -29.41 5.05
N LEU A 551 22.39 -29.65 5.09
CA LEU A 551 21.82 -31.00 5.00
C LEU A 551 22.24 -31.69 3.71
N HIS A 552 22.52 -32.99 3.78
CA HIS A 552 22.99 -33.77 2.65
C HIS A 552 22.31 -35.15 2.57
N GLY A 553 22.44 -35.82 1.42
CA GLY A 553 21.77 -37.10 1.17
C GLY A 553 20.31 -36.93 0.72
N PRO A 554 19.51 -38.02 0.68
CA PRO A 554 18.17 -38.00 0.11
C PRO A 554 17.14 -37.30 0.99
N ILE A 555 16.14 -36.70 0.35
CA ILE A 555 14.90 -36.27 1.03
C ILE A 555 14.16 -37.52 1.54
N THR A 556 13.88 -37.56 2.84
CA THR A 556 13.17 -38.66 3.51
C THR A 556 11.67 -38.72 3.15
N GLU A 557 11.11 -39.93 3.09
CA GLU A 557 9.66 -40.14 2.90
C GLU A 557 8.84 -39.77 4.16
N SER A 558 9.48 -39.68 5.33
CA SER A 558 8.81 -39.28 6.59
C SER A 558 8.14 -37.92 6.52
N ILE A 559 8.69 -36.98 5.74
CA ILE A 559 8.09 -35.66 5.49
C ILE A 559 6.71 -35.82 4.84
N SER A 560 6.51 -36.81 3.96
CA SER A 560 5.23 -37.13 3.33
C SER A 560 4.19 -37.71 4.30
N ARG A 561 4.60 -38.14 5.50
CA ARG A 561 3.71 -38.68 6.54
C ARG A 561 3.10 -37.61 7.45
N LEU A 562 3.51 -36.34 7.29
CA LEU A 562 3.03 -35.21 8.08
C LEU A 562 1.66 -34.71 7.56
N PRO A 563 0.53 -34.98 8.27
CA PRO A 563 -0.82 -34.81 7.72
C PRO A 563 -1.31 -33.36 7.69
N ASN A 564 -0.56 -32.43 8.29
CA ASN A 564 -0.90 -31.02 8.41
C ASN A 564 0.08 -30.07 7.73
N LEU A 565 1.15 -30.58 7.10
CA LEU A 565 2.24 -29.78 6.53
C LEU A 565 1.74 -28.85 5.41
N ARG A 566 2.08 -27.56 5.52
CA ARG A 566 1.66 -26.48 4.60
C ARG A 566 2.81 -25.71 3.97
N ILE A 567 3.93 -25.61 4.68
CA ILE A 567 5.14 -24.91 4.25
C ILE A 567 6.32 -25.84 4.47
N LEU A 568 7.05 -26.15 3.40
CA LEU A 568 8.29 -26.92 3.44
C LEU A 568 9.39 -26.18 2.70
N HIS A 569 10.42 -25.75 3.42
CA HIS A 569 11.62 -25.15 2.83
C HIS A 569 12.85 -26.01 3.15
N LEU A 570 13.51 -26.52 2.10
CA LEU A 570 14.75 -27.29 2.15
C LEU A 570 15.81 -26.68 1.20
N ASP A 571 15.58 -25.47 0.69
CA ASP A 571 16.45 -24.80 -0.29
C ASP A 571 17.86 -24.49 0.25
N ARG A 572 18.84 -24.35 -0.64
CA ARG A 572 20.25 -24.03 -0.30
C ARG A 572 20.88 -25.08 0.62
N ASN A 573 20.70 -26.35 0.29
CA ASN A 573 21.35 -27.47 0.98
C ASN A 573 22.17 -28.30 -0.04
N ARG A 574 22.61 -29.50 0.35
CA ARG A 574 23.29 -30.49 -0.50
C ARG A 574 22.44 -31.76 -0.63
N LEU A 575 21.11 -31.60 -0.64
CA LEU A 575 20.18 -32.72 -0.74
C LEU A 575 20.24 -33.29 -2.15
N ASN A 576 20.34 -34.60 -2.27
CA ASN A 576 20.53 -35.31 -3.54
C ASN A 576 19.49 -36.42 -3.75
N GLY A 577 19.59 -37.12 -4.87
CA GLY A 577 18.58 -38.12 -5.25
C GLY A 577 17.25 -37.48 -5.65
N SER A 578 16.18 -38.28 -5.68
CA SER A 578 14.87 -37.85 -6.16
C SER A 578 13.97 -37.27 -5.07
N ILE A 579 13.14 -36.30 -5.44
CA ILE A 579 11.97 -35.90 -4.63
C ILE A 579 11.08 -37.14 -4.44
N PRO A 580 10.73 -37.54 -3.20
CA PRO A 580 9.97 -38.77 -2.98
C PRO A 580 8.60 -38.74 -3.66
N THR A 581 8.23 -39.84 -4.34
CA THR A 581 6.94 -39.92 -5.07
C THR A 581 5.72 -39.78 -4.14
N THR A 582 5.92 -39.99 -2.84
CA THR A 582 4.95 -39.78 -1.77
C THR A 582 4.61 -38.31 -1.50
N PHE A 583 5.40 -37.34 -2.00
CA PHE A 583 5.11 -35.90 -1.85
C PHE A 583 3.76 -35.51 -2.48
N ARG A 584 3.26 -36.26 -3.48
CA ARG A 584 1.91 -36.12 -4.04
C ARG A 584 0.77 -36.29 -3.01
N ASN A 585 1.06 -36.88 -1.85
CA ASN A 585 0.08 -37.12 -0.78
C ASN A 585 -0.04 -35.91 0.17
N LEU A 586 0.85 -34.91 0.06
CA LEU A 586 0.89 -33.71 0.91
C LEU A 586 -0.20 -32.71 0.50
N ASN A 587 -1.47 -33.12 0.58
CA ASN A 587 -2.64 -32.40 0.06
C ASN A 587 -2.90 -31.00 0.69
N LYS A 588 -2.19 -30.64 1.76
CA LYS A 588 -2.26 -29.32 2.42
C LYS A 588 -1.03 -28.43 2.13
N LEU A 589 -0.05 -28.93 1.38
CA LEU A 589 1.16 -28.20 1.03
C LEU A 589 0.81 -27.03 0.11
N SER A 590 1.19 -25.83 0.53
CA SER A 590 0.85 -24.56 -0.10
C SER A 590 2.07 -23.70 -0.45
N GLU A 591 3.26 -24.14 -0.02
CA GLU A 591 4.55 -23.55 -0.30
C GLU A 591 5.64 -24.63 -0.19
N LEU A 592 6.49 -24.72 -1.21
CA LEU A 592 7.55 -25.72 -1.32
C LEU A 592 8.78 -25.09 -1.94
N ARG A 593 9.91 -25.09 -1.21
CA ARG A 593 11.20 -24.60 -1.71
C ARG A 593 12.24 -25.70 -1.60
N LEU A 594 12.77 -26.11 -2.75
CA LEU A 594 13.85 -27.11 -2.91
C LEU A 594 15.00 -26.56 -3.78
N ASN A 595 14.94 -25.30 -4.20
CA ASN A 595 15.96 -24.67 -5.05
C ASN A 595 17.36 -24.71 -4.43
N ASP A 596 18.39 -24.59 -5.26
CA ASP A 596 19.79 -24.61 -4.82
C ASP A 596 20.15 -25.90 -4.05
N ASN A 597 20.01 -27.06 -4.70
CA ASN A 597 20.33 -28.40 -4.17
C ASN A 597 20.90 -29.32 -5.29
N GLU A 598 21.16 -30.59 -4.97
CA GLU A 598 21.71 -31.61 -5.87
C GLU A 598 20.63 -32.63 -6.33
N LEU A 599 19.36 -32.23 -6.39
CA LEU A 599 18.24 -33.14 -6.68
C LEU A 599 18.16 -33.56 -8.15
N ILE A 600 17.68 -34.79 -8.38
CA ILE A 600 17.60 -35.43 -9.69
C ILE A 600 16.26 -36.14 -9.94
N GLY A 601 15.87 -36.33 -11.20
CA GLY A 601 14.72 -37.13 -11.60
C GLY A 601 13.38 -36.37 -11.66
N PRO A 602 12.26 -37.09 -11.85
CA PRO A 602 10.96 -36.48 -12.14
C PRO A 602 10.35 -35.78 -10.92
N ILE A 603 9.77 -34.60 -11.13
CA ILE A 603 8.97 -33.88 -10.12
C ILE A 603 7.64 -34.63 -9.88
N PRO A 604 7.38 -35.17 -8.68
CA PRO A 604 6.21 -36.03 -8.42
C PRO A 604 4.99 -35.25 -7.93
N LEU A 605 4.81 -34.00 -8.35
CA LEU A 605 3.74 -33.12 -7.87
C LEU A 605 2.57 -33.09 -8.87
N GLY A 606 1.34 -33.17 -8.35
CA GLY A 606 0.13 -33.07 -9.18
C GLY A 606 -0.08 -31.64 -9.72
N LYS A 607 -0.75 -31.53 -10.87
CA LYS A 607 -1.08 -30.23 -11.52
C LYS A 607 -1.67 -29.22 -10.53
N GLU A 608 -2.71 -29.61 -9.78
CA GLU A 608 -3.38 -28.75 -8.81
C GLU A 608 -2.45 -28.24 -7.71
N MET A 609 -1.49 -29.07 -7.25
CA MET A 609 -0.49 -28.67 -6.27
C MET A 609 0.43 -27.58 -6.84
N ILE A 610 0.98 -27.81 -8.04
CA ILE A 610 1.85 -26.85 -8.74
C ILE A 610 1.10 -25.54 -9.00
N TRP A 611 -0.12 -25.63 -9.53
CA TRP A 611 -0.99 -24.49 -9.85
C TRP A 611 -1.42 -23.69 -8.62
N SER A 612 -1.69 -24.34 -7.48
CA SER A 612 -2.05 -23.66 -6.24
C SER A 612 -0.87 -22.92 -5.59
N MET A 613 0.36 -23.45 -5.73
CA MET A 613 1.56 -22.83 -5.18
C MET A 613 2.06 -21.65 -6.02
N ARG A 614 2.01 -21.73 -7.35
CA ARG A 614 2.55 -20.71 -8.28
C ARG A 614 3.97 -20.27 -7.88
N ARG A 615 4.16 -18.97 -7.61
CA ARG A 615 5.44 -18.34 -7.19
C ARG A 615 6.01 -18.87 -5.87
N LYS A 616 5.24 -19.67 -5.11
CA LYS A 616 5.66 -20.32 -3.86
C LYS A 616 6.27 -21.71 -4.07
N LEU A 617 6.20 -22.25 -5.29
CA LEU A 617 6.98 -23.43 -5.66
C LEU A 617 8.33 -22.96 -6.20
N LYS A 618 9.42 -23.37 -5.55
CA LYS A 618 10.80 -23.03 -5.92
C LYS A 618 11.62 -24.30 -6.08
N LEU A 619 12.18 -24.51 -7.27
CA LEU A 619 12.86 -25.75 -7.70
C LEU A 619 14.14 -25.48 -8.51
N GLU A 620 14.39 -24.22 -8.88
CA GLU A 620 15.52 -23.76 -9.69
C GLU A 620 16.89 -24.17 -9.11
N ASN A 621 17.92 -24.21 -9.96
CA ASN A 621 19.29 -24.62 -9.58
C ASN A 621 19.38 -26.05 -9.01
N ASN A 622 18.58 -26.99 -9.53
CA ASN A 622 18.75 -28.43 -9.36
C ASN A 622 18.96 -29.08 -10.74
N LEU A 623 20.23 -29.32 -11.12
CA LEU A 623 20.61 -29.66 -12.50
C LEU A 623 20.02 -30.97 -13.05
N GLY A 624 19.53 -31.88 -12.19
CA GLY A 624 18.96 -33.15 -12.63
C GLY A 624 17.44 -33.26 -12.51
N LEU A 625 16.74 -32.24 -12.01
CA LEU A 625 15.28 -32.28 -11.94
C LEU A 625 14.67 -32.15 -13.34
N CYS A 626 13.59 -32.90 -13.59
CA CYS A 626 12.86 -32.86 -14.84
C CYS A 626 11.35 -33.02 -14.62
N TYR A 627 10.54 -32.71 -15.62
CA TYR A 627 9.07 -32.96 -15.59
C TYR A 627 8.67 -34.08 -16.54
N ASP A 628 7.75 -34.96 -16.12
CA ASP A 628 7.20 -36.03 -16.97
C ASP A 628 5.93 -35.54 -17.69
N GLY A 629 6.02 -35.35 -19.01
CA GLY A 629 4.90 -34.95 -19.86
C GLY A 629 3.70 -35.90 -19.82
N ARG A 630 3.86 -37.17 -19.41
CA ARG A 630 2.74 -38.13 -19.28
C ARG A 630 1.74 -37.76 -18.19
N ASN A 631 2.11 -36.89 -17.26
CA ASN A 631 1.20 -36.31 -16.28
C ASN A 631 0.35 -35.14 -16.86
N GLY A 632 0.46 -34.88 -18.17
CA GLY A 632 -0.48 -34.07 -18.95
C GLY A 632 -0.17 -32.57 -19.00
N PHE A 633 1.06 -32.14 -18.78
CA PHE A 633 1.49 -30.73 -18.66
C PHE A 633 1.54 -29.94 -19.99
N GLY A 634 0.61 -30.17 -20.92
CA GLY A 634 0.67 -29.60 -22.29
C GLY A 634 0.58 -28.07 -22.38
N ASP A 635 -0.34 -27.44 -21.64
CA ASP A 635 -0.78 -26.07 -21.94
C ASP A 635 -0.41 -24.99 -20.90
N ASP A 636 0.09 -25.38 -19.71
CA ASP A 636 0.36 -24.46 -18.58
C ASP A 636 1.88 -24.27 -18.29
N MET A 637 2.69 -24.39 -19.34
CA MET A 637 4.15 -24.54 -19.28
C MET A 637 4.94 -23.34 -18.71
N GLY A 638 4.34 -22.15 -18.63
CA GLY A 638 5.06 -20.91 -18.32
C GLY A 638 5.63 -20.80 -16.90
N LEU A 639 5.17 -21.60 -15.94
CA LEU A 639 5.63 -21.52 -14.54
C LEU A 639 6.92 -22.32 -14.26
N LEU A 640 7.21 -23.36 -15.06
CA LEU A 640 8.39 -24.21 -14.88
C LEU A 640 9.45 -23.99 -15.96
N SER A 641 9.07 -23.57 -17.18
CA SER A 641 10.05 -23.21 -18.22
C SER A 641 10.96 -22.06 -17.80
N ASP A 642 10.43 -21.08 -17.07
CA ASP A 642 11.18 -19.94 -16.52
C ASP A 642 12.16 -20.35 -15.39
N SER A 643 12.13 -21.60 -14.92
CA SER A 643 13.00 -22.13 -13.85
C SER A 643 14.13 -23.04 -14.32
N GLY A 644 14.26 -23.27 -15.65
CA GLY A 644 15.35 -24.06 -16.23
C GLY A 644 15.24 -25.57 -16.01
N ILE A 645 14.01 -26.09 -15.93
CA ILE A 645 13.71 -27.51 -15.71
C ILE A 645 13.15 -28.12 -16.99
N ASP A 646 13.89 -29.06 -17.58
CA ASP A 646 13.58 -29.69 -18.86
C ASP A 646 12.68 -30.94 -18.73
N HIS A 647 12.25 -31.47 -19.87
CA HIS A 647 11.45 -32.71 -19.91
C HIS A 647 12.31 -33.90 -19.46
N CYS A 648 11.71 -34.87 -18.78
CA CYS A 648 12.38 -36.14 -18.48
C CYS A 648 12.54 -36.96 -19.77
N ASP A 649 13.73 -36.88 -20.40
CA ASP A 649 14.07 -37.72 -21.54
C ASP A 649 14.13 -39.19 -21.11
N MET A 650 13.28 -40.01 -21.74
CA MET A 650 13.26 -41.45 -21.53
C MET A 650 14.42 -42.11 -22.29
N PRO A 651 15.30 -42.88 -21.62
CA PRO A 651 16.30 -43.66 -22.33
C PRO A 651 15.65 -44.91 -22.94
N GLU A 652 15.49 -44.94 -24.27
CA GLU A 652 15.36 -46.18 -25.04
C GLU A 652 16.72 -46.60 -25.65
N PRO A 653 16.95 -47.92 -25.90
CA PRO A 653 18.31 -48.47 -25.80
C PRO A 653 19.11 -48.59 -27.11
N GLY A 654 20.26 -47.91 -27.14
CA GLY A 654 21.44 -48.27 -27.96
C GLY A 654 21.46 -47.77 -29.43
N PRO A 655 22.54 -48.03 -30.20
CA PRO A 655 23.81 -48.68 -29.84
C PRO A 655 25.02 -47.72 -29.87
N ALA A 656 26.17 -48.18 -29.37
CA ALA A 656 27.40 -47.38 -29.25
C ALA A 656 28.03 -46.95 -30.59
N LYS A 657 28.72 -45.80 -30.59
CA LYS A 657 29.88 -45.52 -31.46
C LYS A 657 30.86 -44.54 -30.83
N MET A 658 32.15 -44.84 -31.00
CA MET A 658 33.33 -44.09 -30.51
C MET A 658 33.56 -42.76 -31.26
N VAL A 659 34.54 -41.98 -30.76
CA VAL A 659 35.51 -41.05 -31.43
C VAL A 659 35.57 -39.73 -30.63
N GLN A 660 36.72 -39.17 -30.21
CA GLN A 660 38.14 -39.55 -30.34
C GLN A 660 38.96 -38.96 -29.16
N HIS A 661 40.07 -39.62 -28.78
CA HIS A 661 41.14 -38.92 -28.04
C HIS A 661 41.98 -38.10 -29.02
N VAL A 662 42.33 -36.87 -28.63
CA VAL A 662 43.55 -36.19 -29.08
C VAL A 662 44.32 -35.78 -27.82
N SER A 663 45.61 -36.10 -27.80
CA SER A 663 46.49 -36.00 -26.64
C SER A 663 47.71 -35.13 -26.93
N ASN A 664 48.35 -34.67 -25.85
CA ASN A 664 49.74 -34.17 -25.78
C ASN A 664 50.00 -32.74 -26.31
N ALA A 665 50.90 -31.95 -25.70
CA ALA A 665 51.62 -32.11 -24.42
C ALA A 665 52.38 -30.82 -24.02
N ASN A 666 52.75 -30.73 -22.72
CA ASN A 666 54.02 -30.19 -22.18
C ASN A 666 54.37 -28.67 -22.36
N ASP A 667 55.17 -28.00 -21.51
CA ASP A 667 56.03 -28.42 -20.37
C ASP A 667 56.28 -27.27 -19.35
N GLY A 668 56.84 -27.57 -18.16
CA GLY A 668 57.49 -26.63 -17.21
C GLY A 668 56.70 -26.33 -15.91
N GLU A 669 57.02 -26.91 -14.74
CA GLU A 669 58.10 -26.54 -13.79
C GLU A 669 57.95 -25.13 -13.15
N LEU A 670 58.13 -24.85 -11.84
CA LEU A 670 58.60 -25.62 -10.67
C LEU A 670 58.27 -24.85 -9.33
N VAL A 671 58.29 -25.54 -8.18
CA VAL A 671 58.53 -25.02 -6.79
C VAL A 671 57.46 -24.18 -6.03
N ARG A 672 57.11 -24.65 -4.81
CA ARG A 672 56.58 -23.91 -3.63
C ARG A 672 57.74 -23.66 -2.63
N PRO A 673 57.72 -22.74 -1.63
CA PRO A 673 56.58 -22.12 -0.91
C PRO A 673 56.75 -20.57 -0.78
N SER A 674 56.25 -19.76 0.20
CA SER A 674 55.56 -19.96 1.49
C SER A 674 54.75 -18.72 1.98
N THR A 675 53.99 -18.92 3.06
CA THR A 675 53.60 -17.96 4.14
C THR A 675 52.76 -16.69 3.86
N ASN A 676 51.59 -16.71 4.52
CA ASN A 676 50.93 -15.62 5.29
C ASN A 676 49.76 -14.80 4.69
N VAL A 677 48.56 -15.31 5.00
CA VAL A 677 47.44 -14.61 5.68
C VAL A 677 47.02 -13.22 5.18
N ALA A 678 45.88 -13.16 4.49
CA ALA A 678 44.78 -12.25 4.85
C ALA A 678 43.43 -12.84 4.35
N SER A 679 42.48 -13.04 5.27
CA SER A 679 41.09 -13.39 4.92
C SER A 679 40.29 -12.09 4.69
N THR A 680 40.08 -11.70 3.43
CA THR A 680 39.26 -10.54 3.07
C THR A 680 37.83 -10.94 2.71
N ASP A 681 37.00 -10.87 3.75
CA ASP A 681 35.57 -10.57 3.77
C ASP A 681 34.84 -10.37 2.42
N LEU A 682 34.00 -11.34 2.04
CA LEU A 682 33.02 -11.21 0.95
C LEU A 682 31.64 -10.73 1.46
N ARG A 683 31.60 -9.84 2.45
CA ARG A 683 30.43 -9.02 2.78
C ARG A 683 30.29 -7.79 1.87
N ALA A 684 29.94 -8.00 0.60
CA ALA A 684 29.36 -6.94 -0.24
C ALA A 684 28.66 -7.48 -1.49
N LYS A 685 27.38 -7.85 -1.36
CA LYS A 685 26.34 -7.74 -2.40
C LYS A 685 24.97 -8.05 -1.79
N GLY A 686 24.32 -7.00 -1.31
CA GLY A 686 22.99 -7.11 -0.71
C GLY A 686 21.91 -7.36 -1.77
N ILE A 687 21.37 -8.58 -1.81
CA ILE A 687 20.12 -8.89 -2.52
C ILE A 687 19.28 -9.79 -1.61
N LEU A 688 18.40 -9.17 -0.83
CA LEU A 688 17.10 -9.64 -0.32
C LEU A 688 16.57 -8.53 0.62
N ARG A 689 15.36 -8.03 0.37
CA ARG A 689 14.80 -6.88 1.11
C ARG A 689 14.28 -7.32 2.48
N GLU A 690 14.54 -6.53 3.53
CA GLU A 690 14.10 -6.84 4.90
C GLU A 690 12.57 -6.79 5.11
N SER A 691 11.81 -6.33 4.12
CA SER A 691 10.36 -6.10 4.19
C SER A 691 9.50 -7.37 4.31
N ASP A 692 10.03 -8.53 3.92
CA ASP A 692 9.20 -9.71 3.66
C ASP A 692 9.23 -10.74 4.79
N VAL A 693 10.30 -10.74 5.61
CA VAL A 693 10.41 -11.58 6.82
C VAL A 693 9.72 -10.93 8.02
N ALA A 694 9.78 -9.60 8.13
CA ALA A 694 9.19 -8.85 9.25
C ALA A 694 7.64 -8.91 9.32
N LYS A 695 6.98 -9.25 8.21
CA LYS A 695 5.50 -9.36 8.14
C LYS A 695 4.94 -10.66 8.73
N ALA A 696 5.79 -11.67 9.02
CA ALA A 696 5.35 -12.96 9.53
C ALA A 696 5.26 -13.04 11.07
N THR A 697 6.05 -12.25 11.79
CA THR A 697 6.22 -12.37 13.26
C THR A 697 5.51 -11.27 14.07
N ALA A 698 5.08 -10.18 13.44
CA ALA A 698 4.41 -9.06 14.11
C ALA A 698 2.86 -9.15 14.04
N ARG A 699 2.26 -9.89 14.97
CA ARG A 699 0.91 -9.72 15.59
C ARG A 699 0.47 -11.06 16.20
N TRP A 700 0.52 -11.22 17.52
CA TRP A 700 -0.37 -12.07 18.33
C TRP A 700 -0.63 -11.33 19.65
N PRO A 701 -1.90 -11.22 20.07
CA PRO A 701 -2.27 -11.91 21.30
C PRO A 701 -3.63 -12.65 21.19
N ASN A 702 -3.69 -13.83 21.81
CA ASN A 702 -4.84 -14.60 22.34
C ASN A 702 -6.13 -14.75 21.49
N ASP A 703 -6.49 -16.01 21.20
CA ASP A 703 -7.64 -16.53 20.41
C ASP A 703 -7.57 -16.40 18.86
N PRO A 704 -7.04 -17.43 18.15
CA PRO A 704 -6.80 -17.38 16.71
C PRO A 704 -8.05 -17.20 15.83
N ILE A 705 -9.20 -17.76 16.22
CA ILE A 705 -10.39 -17.87 15.34
C ILE A 705 -11.23 -16.59 15.34
N VAL A 706 -11.37 -15.93 16.50
CA VAL A 706 -12.10 -14.66 16.59
C VAL A 706 -11.26 -13.51 16.04
N ILE A 707 -9.94 -13.54 16.24
CA ILE A 707 -9.04 -12.47 15.80
C ILE A 707 -8.70 -12.54 14.31
N THR A 708 -8.60 -13.71 13.68
CA THR A 708 -8.42 -13.76 12.22
C THR A 708 -9.63 -13.16 11.48
N ASN A 709 -10.84 -13.36 11.98
CA ASN A 709 -12.04 -12.72 11.44
C ASN A 709 -12.08 -11.21 11.75
N LYS A 710 -11.80 -10.78 12.99
CA LYS A 710 -11.73 -9.34 13.32
C LYS A 710 -10.63 -8.61 12.54
N LYS A 711 -9.43 -9.20 12.41
CA LYS A 711 -8.31 -8.62 11.64
C LYS A 711 -8.66 -8.54 10.15
N LYS A 712 -9.20 -9.60 9.53
CA LYS A 712 -9.68 -9.53 8.14
C LYS A 712 -10.78 -8.49 7.95
N MET A 713 -11.74 -8.39 8.87
CA MET A 713 -12.77 -7.35 8.82
C MET A 713 -12.17 -5.94 8.95
N LEU A 714 -11.21 -5.74 9.85
CA LEU A 714 -10.53 -4.45 10.03
C LEU A 714 -9.70 -4.06 8.82
N ASP A 715 -8.83 -4.96 8.34
CA ASP A 715 -8.01 -4.75 7.16
C ASP A 715 -8.93 -4.45 5.93
N SER A 716 -10.09 -5.13 5.78
CA SER A 716 -11.08 -4.83 4.72
C SER A 716 -11.85 -3.52 4.91
N ARG A 717 -12.14 -3.11 6.15
CA ARG A 717 -12.86 -1.86 6.46
C ARG A 717 -11.96 -0.65 6.22
N GLU A 718 -10.67 -0.79 6.45
CA GLU A 718 -9.66 0.20 6.06
C GLU A 718 -9.52 0.28 4.54
N GLU A 719 -9.49 -0.85 3.83
CA GLU A 719 -9.46 -0.88 2.35
C GLU A 719 -10.68 -0.17 1.72
N HIS A 720 -11.89 -0.46 2.20
CA HIS A 720 -13.12 0.22 1.74
C HIS A 720 -13.10 1.73 2.02
N PHE A 721 -12.60 2.16 3.18
CA PHE A 721 -12.45 3.59 3.50
C PHE A 721 -11.42 4.27 2.60
N ASN A 722 -10.29 3.60 2.33
CA ASN A 722 -9.24 4.13 1.47
C ASN A 722 -9.74 4.32 0.02
N HIS A 723 -10.54 3.38 -0.49
CA HIS A 723 -11.20 3.52 -1.79
C HIS A 723 -12.26 4.64 -1.76
N ALA A 724 -13.06 4.76 -0.70
CA ALA A 724 -13.99 5.89 -0.55
C ALA A 724 -13.26 7.25 -0.54
N MET A 725 -12.08 7.34 0.09
CA MET A 725 -11.24 8.55 0.08
C MET A 725 -10.59 8.82 -1.28
N GLU A 726 -10.22 7.80 -2.06
CA GLU A 726 -9.78 7.95 -3.46
C GLU A 726 -10.91 8.59 -4.29
N LEU A 727 -12.15 8.09 -4.16
CA LEU A 727 -13.33 8.62 -4.86
C LEU A 727 -13.70 10.05 -4.45
N VAL A 728 -13.44 10.45 -3.20
CA VAL A 728 -13.65 11.83 -2.72
C VAL A 728 -12.67 12.80 -3.39
N THR A 729 -11.41 12.40 -3.56
CA THR A 729 -10.34 13.30 -4.01
C THR A 729 -9.99 13.17 -5.50
N SER A 730 -10.58 12.22 -6.24
CA SER A 730 -10.27 11.93 -7.65
C SER A 730 -10.61 13.06 -8.64
N VAL A 731 -11.23 14.15 -8.19
CA VAL A 731 -11.55 15.33 -9.03
C VAL A 731 -10.29 15.99 -9.60
N ALA A 732 -9.15 15.90 -8.89
CA ALA A 732 -7.91 16.57 -9.29
C ALA A 732 -7.17 15.88 -10.46
N LEU A 733 -7.22 14.55 -10.56
CA LEU A 733 -6.50 13.76 -11.58
C LEU A 733 -6.72 14.24 -13.03
N PRO A 734 -7.95 14.35 -13.56
CA PRO A 734 -8.19 14.80 -14.94
C PRO A 734 -7.59 16.19 -15.22
N MET A 735 -7.67 17.09 -14.24
CA MET A 735 -7.20 18.47 -14.37
C MET A 735 -5.66 18.57 -14.32
N VAL A 736 -5.02 17.74 -13.49
CA VAL A 736 -3.56 17.61 -13.44
C VAL A 736 -3.02 17.00 -14.73
N LEU A 737 -3.70 16.01 -15.29
CA LEU A 737 -3.34 15.42 -16.58
C LEU A 737 -3.49 16.44 -17.71
N LEU A 738 -4.62 17.16 -17.78
CA LEU A 738 -4.81 18.24 -18.76
C LEU A 738 -3.73 19.33 -18.62
N SER A 739 -3.44 19.77 -17.39
CA SER A 739 -2.38 20.75 -17.13
C SER A 739 -1.01 20.25 -17.58
N ALA A 740 -0.67 18.98 -17.33
CA ALA A 740 0.59 18.39 -17.78
C ALA A 740 0.70 18.25 -19.31
N ILE A 741 -0.43 18.08 -20.01
CA ILE A 741 -0.49 18.06 -21.47
C ILE A 741 -0.29 19.48 -22.02
N LYS A 742 -1.03 20.49 -21.52
CA LYS A 742 -0.91 21.88 -21.97
C LYS A 742 0.49 22.48 -21.72
N LEU A 743 1.07 22.20 -20.55
CA LEU A 743 2.45 22.53 -20.21
C LEU A 743 3.50 21.70 -20.97
N LYS A 744 3.11 20.75 -21.83
CA LYS A 744 4.01 19.86 -22.60
C LYS A 744 5.00 19.07 -21.73
N VAL A 745 4.60 18.73 -20.50
CA VAL A 745 5.40 17.94 -19.56
C VAL A 745 5.68 16.54 -20.13
N LEU A 746 4.65 15.86 -20.62
CA LEU A 746 4.78 14.51 -21.19
C LEU A 746 5.65 14.50 -22.46
N GLU A 747 5.45 15.49 -23.36
CA GLU A 747 6.34 15.70 -24.52
C GLU A 747 7.79 15.94 -24.12
N THR A 748 8.03 16.68 -23.04
CA THR A 748 9.39 17.05 -22.59
C THR A 748 10.17 15.85 -22.06
N ILE A 749 9.48 14.92 -21.38
CA ILE A 749 10.04 13.62 -20.99
C ILE A 749 10.26 12.76 -22.25
N ALA A 750 9.29 12.70 -23.18
CA ALA A 750 9.40 11.93 -24.43
C ALA A 750 10.63 12.34 -25.27
N LYS A 751 10.85 13.65 -25.42
CA LYS A 751 11.97 14.23 -26.18
C LYS A 751 13.34 13.99 -25.53
N ALA A 752 13.37 13.55 -24.26
CA ALA A 752 14.61 13.14 -23.59
C ALA A 752 15.01 11.68 -23.88
N GLY A 753 14.12 10.87 -24.48
CA GLY A 753 14.35 9.48 -24.83
C GLY A 753 13.41 8.50 -24.09
N PRO A 754 13.28 7.24 -24.57
CA PRO A 754 12.36 6.27 -23.98
C PRO A 754 12.71 5.87 -22.55
N ASP A 755 14.01 5.82 -22.22
CA ASP A 755 14.53 5.47 -20.89
C ASP A 755 14.79 6.71 -20.01
N ALA A 756 14.28 7.89 -20.40
CA ALA A 756 14.55 9.14 -19.70
C ALA A 756 13.99 9.11 -18.26
N GLN A 757 14.83 9.53 -17.31
CA GLN A 757 14.48 9.74 -15.91
C GLN A 757 14.88 11.18 -15.56
N LEU A 758 13.91 12.09 -15.52
CA LEU A 758 14.13 13.52 -15.29
C LEU A 758 13.58 13.95 -13.93
N THR A 759 14.33 14.77 -13.21
CA THR A 759 13.81 15.49 -12.04
C THR A 759 12.77 16.52 -12.46
N ALA A 760 11.85 16.88 -11.56
CA ALA A 760 10.90 17.97 -11.80
C ALA A 760 11.59 19.34 -12.08
N HIS A 761 12.82 19.53 -11.58
CA HIS A 761 13.65 20.71 -11.85
C HIS A 761 14.17 20.73 -13.30
N GLU A 762 14.66 19.60 -13.82
CA GLU A 762 15.07 19.49 -15.22
C GLU A 762 13.89 19.66 -16.19
N ILE A 763 12.71 19.14 -15.83
CA ILE A 763 11.48 19.34 -16.61
C ILE A 763 11.13 20.83 -16.65
N ALA A 764 11.08 21.51 -15.50
CA ALA A 764 10.82 22.96 -15.43
C ALA A 764 11.83 23.78 -16.25
N SER A 765 13.12 23.42 -16.17
CA SER A 765 14.20 24.08 -16.91
C SER A 765 14.08 23.87 -18.42
N ARG A 766 13.77 22.65 -18.88
CA ARG A 766 13.55 22.36 -20.31
C ARG A 766 12.31 23.07 -20.86
N LEU A 767 11.28 23.26 -20.04
CA LEU A 767 10.09 24.05 -20.36
C LEU A 767 10.33 25.57 -20.29
N SER A 768 11.50 26.02 -19.84
CA SER A 768 11.85 27.45 -19.69
C SER A 768 10.89 28.24 -18.79
N ILE A 769 10.32 27.59 -17.77
CA ILE A 769 9.36 28.22 -16.84
C ILE A 769 10.10 29.16 -15.88
N SER A 770 9.65 30.41 -15.78
CA SER A 770 10.27 31.46 -14.95
C SER A 770 9.86 31.43 -13.47
N ASN A 771 8.71 30.84 -13.15
CA ASN A 771 8.25 30.66 -11.78
C ASN A 771 9.19 29.74 -10.97
N GLN A 772 9.84 30.28 -9.95
CA GLN A 772 10.79 29.57 -9.10
C GLN A 772 10.17 28.39 -8.32
N ASN A 773 8.85 28.40 -8.09
CA ASN A 773 8.13 27.31 -7.43
C ASN A 773 7.67 26.21 -8.39
N ALA A 774 7.78 26.39 -9.71
CA ALA A 774 7.32 25.43 -10.71
C ALA A 774 7.91 24.01 -10.53
N PRO A 775 9.20 23.80 -10.17
CA PRO A 775 9.72 22.47 -9.88
C PRO A 775 8.98 21.74 -8.75
N ASN A 776 8.57 22.45 -7.70
CA ASN A 776 7.80 21.86 -6.60
C ASN A 776 6.39 21.48 -7.05
N MET A 777 5.73 22.36 -7.81
CA MET A 777 4.38 22.11 -8.33
C MET A 777 4.38 20.94 -9.32
N LEU A 778 5.37 20.88 -10.21
CA LEU A 778 5.55 19.76 -11.14
C LEU A 778 5.83 18.44 -10.42
N ASP A 779 6.64 18.42 -9.35
CA ASP A 779 6.83 17.20 -8.54
C ASP A 779 5.53 16.71 -7.87
N ARG A 780 4.66 17.63 -7.43
CA ARG A 780 3.33 17.30 -6.88
C ARG A 780 2.41 16.71 -7.95
N MET A 781 2.36 17.33 -9.13
CA MET A 781 1.61 16.83 -10.29
C MET A 781 2.12 15.44 -10.73
N LEU A 782 3.43 15.28 -10.89
CA LEU A 782 4.06 14.05 -11.34
C LEU A 782 3.90 12.91 -10.33
N ARG A 783 3.89 13.17 -9.01
CA ARG A 783 3.51 12.16 -8.00
C ARG A 783 2.08 11.65 -8.16
N LEU A 784 1.11 12.53 -8.43
CA LEU A 784 -0.26 12.11 -8.69
C LEU A 784 -0.36 11.26 -9.97
N LEU A 785 0.28 11.72 -11.06
CA LEU A 785 0.34 10.97 -12.32
C LEU A 785 1.05 9.61 -12.16
N ALA A 786 2.07 9.51 -11.31
CA ALA A 786 2.78 8.27 -10.99
C ALA A 786 1.90 7.27 -10.22
N SER A 787 1.11 7.74 -9.24
CA SER A 787 0.14 6.89 -8.52
C SER A 787 -0.99 6.34 -9.40
N HIS A 788 -1.15 6.88 -10.62
CA HIS A 788 -2.06 6.41 -11.65
C HIS A 788 -1.34 5.74 -12.84
N SER A 789 -0.04 5.42 -12.71
CA SER A 789 0.78 4.78 -13.74
C SER A 789 0.79 5.52 -15.10
N ILE A 790 0.66 6.85 -15.09
CA ILE A 790 0.80 7.69 -16.28
C ILE A 790 2.28 8.04 -16.52
N VAL A 791 3.03 8.27 -15.44
CA VAL A 791 4.50 8.41 -15.46
C VAL A 791 5.12 7.35 -14.54
N THR A 792 6.34 6.94 -14.81
CA THR A 792 7.14 6.16 -13.84
C THR A 792 7.75 7.11 -12.82
N CYS A 793 7.92 6.67 -11.58
CA CYS A 793 8.68 7.41 -10.56
C CYS A 793 9.72 6.47 -9.92
N SER A 794 10.97 6.92 -9.85
CA SER A 794 12.04 6.22 -9.13
C SER A 794 12.92 7.19 -8.32
N GLN A 795 13.71 6.63 -7.43
CA GLN A 795 14.68 7.38 -6.62
C GLN A 795 16.05 7.36 -7.29
N GLN A 796 16.70 8.52 -7.34
CA GLN A 796 18.12 8.66 -7.64
C GLN A 796 18.83 9.25 -6.42
N ASP A 797 19.90 8.59 -5.97
CA ASP A 797 20.69 9.05 -4.83
C ASP A 797 21.75 10.06 -5.30
N HIS A 798 21.62 11.32 -4.86
CA HIS A 798 22.54 12.39 -5.23
C HIS A 798 23.14 13.05 -3.97
N GLU A 799 24.42 12.77 -3.72
CA GLU A 799 25.38 13.41 -2.79
C GLU A 799 24.97 13.78 -1.33
N SER A 800 23.72 13.58 -0.90
CA SER A 800 23.26 13.52 0.51
C SER A 800 21.74 13.44 0.66
N THR A 801 20.95 13.69 -0.40
CA THR A 801 19.47 13.61 -0.34
C THR A 801 18.91 12.81 -1.51
N PRO A 802 17.89 11.96 -1.28
CA PRO A 802 17.23 11.23 -2.36
C PRO A 802 16.38 12.20 -3.19
N VAL A 803 16.42 12.05 -4.52
CA VAL A 803 15.62 12.86 -5.45
C VAL A 803 14.69 11.95 -6.26
N ARG A 804 13.46 12.41 -6.50
CA ARG A 804 12.54 11.75 -7.43
C ARG A 804 12.87 12.10 -8.88
N VAL A 805 12.97 11.07 -9.71
CA VAL A 805 13.06 11.17 -11.16
C VAL A 805 11.87 10.49 -11.82
N TYR A 806 11.48 11.01 -12.98
CA TYR A 806 10.26 10.64 -13.69
C TYR A 806 10.53 10.28 -15.14
N GLY A 807 9.85 9.23 -15.60
CA GLY A 807 9.87 8.76 -16.99
C GLY A 807 8.43 8.52 -17.49
N LEU A 808 8.26 8.16 -18.76
CA LEU A 808 6.92 7.87 -19.29
C LEU A 808 6.51 6.42 -19.02
N ALA A 809 5.27 6.22 -18.58
CA ALA A 809 4.63 4.91 -18.67
C ALA A 809 3.95 4.75 -20.05
N PRO A 810 3.68 3.52 -20.52
CA PRO A 810 3.12 3.29 -21.86
C PRO A 810 1.84 4.08 -22.16
N VAL A 811 0.93 4.22 -21.17
CA VAL A 811 -0.33 4.95 -21.32
C VAL A 811 -0.15 6.44 -21.68
N ALA A 812 0.95 7.09 -21.23
CA ALA A 812 1.19 8.50 -21.54
C ALA A 812 1.43 8.76 -23.03
N THR A 813 1.82 7.75 -23.80
CA THR A 813 2.03 7.89 -25.25
C THR A 813 0.76 8.29 -26.00
N HIS A 814 -0.43 7.93 -25.50
CA HIS A 814 -1.71 8.33 -26.10
C HIS A 814 -2.08 9.81 -25.87
N PHE A 815 -1.40 10.48 -24.93
CA PHE A 815 -1.60 11.91 -24.62
C PHE A 815 -0.53 12.82 -25.26
N ILE A 816 0.46 12.24 -25.91
CA ILE A 816 1.50 12.94 -26.68
C ILE A 816 1.08 12.96 -28.16
N PRO A 817 1.18 14.08 -28.88
CA PRO A 817 0.89 14.13 -30.31
C PRO A 817 1.71 13.10 -31.10
N ASN A 818 1.03 12.28 -31.90
CA ASN A 818 1.67 11.31 -32.79
C ASN A 818 2.18 11.98 -34.09
N GLU A 819 2.65 11.18 -35.05
CA GLU A 819 3.19 11.66 -36.34
C GLU A 819 2.17 12.47 -37.18
N ASP A 820 0.86 12.29 -36.97
CA ASP A 820 -0.20 13.07 -37.63
C ASP A 820 -0.62 14.29 -36.79
N GLY A 821 -0.04 14.48 -35.61
CA GLY A 821 -0.43 15.50 -34.63
C GLY A 821 -1.63 15.14 -33.75
N ALA A 822 -2.17 13.91 -33.84
CA ALA A 822 -3.33 13.48 -33.06
C ALA A 822 -2.94 13.02 -31.64
N SER A 823 -3.77 13.37 -30.64
CA SER A 823 -3.61 13.00 -29.23
C SER A 823 -4.96 12.93 -28.51
N LEU A 824 -5.11 11.99 -27.56
CA LEU A 824 -6.28 11.97 -26.65
C LEU A 824 -6.33 13.18 -25.71
N GLY A 825 -5.28 14.01 -25.66
CA GLY A 825 -5.27 15.26 -24.91
C GLY A 825 -6.33 16.26 -25.38
N ALA A 826 -6.62 16.32 -26.69
CA ALA A 826 -7.70 17.16 -27.23
C ALA A 826 -9.08 16.68 -26.74
N LEU A 827 -9.28 15.35 -26.67
CA LEU A 827 -10.51 14.77 -26.16
C LEU A 827 -10.67 14.98 -24.64
N LEU A 828 -9.58 14.92 -23.87
CA LEU A 828 -9.59 15.29 -22.44
C LEU A 828 -9.92 16.77 -22.26
N GLU A 829 -9.35 17.66 -23.07
CA GLU A 829 -9.63 19.10 -23.04
C GLU A 829 -11.12 19.39 -23.31
N MET A 830 -11.68 18.78 -24.35
CA MET A 830 -13.10 18.89 -24.71
C MET A 830 -14.03 18.46 -23.57
N HIS A 831 -13.74 17.32 -22.91
CA HIS A 831 -14.54 16.84 -21.77
C HIS A 831 -14.42 17.71 -20.52
N LEU A 832 -13.35 18.49 -20.39
CA LEU A 832 -13.08 19.37 -19.25
C LEU A 832 -13.29 20.85 -19.57
N ASP A 833 -13.75 21.21 -20.77
CA ASP A 833 -14.11 22.58 -21.09
C ASP A 833 -15.09 23.10 -20.04
N LYS A 834 -14.82 24.30 -19.51
CA LYS A 834 -15.56 24.84 -18.38
C LYS A 834 -17.04 25.02 -18.72
N THR A 835 -17.36 25.45 -19.94
CA THR A 835 -18.74 25.69 -20.39
C THR A 835 -19.48 24.36 -20.50
N VAL A 836 -18.88 23.36 -21.16
CA VAL A 836 -19.46 22.02 -21.32
C VAL A 836 -19.61 21.34 -19.95
N PHE A 837 -18.58 21.36 -19.10
CA PHE A 837 -18.54 20.69 -17.80
C PHE A 837 -19.56 21.28 -16.81
N ASP A 838 -19.71 22.61 -16.79
CA ASP A 838 -20.69 23.32 -15.95
C ASP A 838 -22.14 23.06 -16.37
N HIS A 839 -22.39 22.81 -17.66
CA HIS A 839 -23.74 22.56 -18.18
C HIS A 839 -24.13 21.07 -18.22
N THR A 840 -23.15 20.16 -18.25
CA THR A 840 -23.36 18.69 -18.23
C THR A 840 -23.36 18.13 -16.80
N TRP A 841 -22.21 18.18 -16.12
CA TRP A 841 -21.95 17.38 -14.93
C TRP A 841 -22.44 18.04 -13.64
N TYR A 842 -22.36 19.38 -13.54
CA TYR A 842 -22.86 20.10 -12.37
C TYR A 842 -24.40 20.13 -12.28
N LYS A 843 -25.10 20.03 -13.43
CA LYS A 843 -26.57 20.01 -13.54
C LYS A 843 -27.16 18.61 -13.69
N LEU A 844 -26.36 17.55 -13.56
CA LEU A 844 -26.82 16.16 -13.73
C LEU A 844 -27.96 15.79 -12.76
N GLN A 845 -27.96 16.33 -11.54
CA GLN A 845 -29.09 16.18 -10.60
C GLN A 845 -30.38 16.82 -11.15
N ASP A 846 -30.29 18.05 -11.62
CA ASP A 846 -31.45 18.82 -12.10
C ASP A 846 -32.09 18.13 -13.31
N LEU A 847 -31.28 17.62 -14.24
CA LEU A 847 -31.70 16.83 -15.40
C LEU A 847 -32.44 15.54 -15.02
N VAL A 848 -32.13 14.93 -13.87
CA VAL A 848 -32.85 13.73 -13.38
C VAL A 848 -34.19 14.12 -12.74
N LEU A 849 -34.29 15.32 -12.15
CA LEU A 849 -35.50 15.80 -11.48
C LEU A 849 -36.53 16.41 -12.45
N ASP A 850 -36.07 17.15 -13.48
CA ASP A 850 -36.92 17.89 -14.42
C ASP A 850 -36.41 17.77 -15.87
N GLU A 851 -37.31 17.38 -16.78
CA GLU A 851 -37.05 17.34 -18.24
C GLU A 851 -36.84 18.74 -18.83
N GLY A 852 -37.35 19.79 -18.18
CA GLY A 852 -37.28 21.18 -18.62
C GLY A 852 -35.88 21.80 -18.61
N THR A 853 -34.83 21.07 -18.20
CA THR A 853 -33.44 21.55 -18.09
C THR A 853 -32.51 21.02 -19.20
N SER A 854 -33.06 20.44 -20.27
CA SER A 854 -32.28 19.87 -21.38
C SER A 854 -31.29 20.85 -22.04
N PHE A 855 -30.30 20.27 -22.73
CA PHE A 855 -29.27 20.98 -23.51
C PHE A 855 -29.84 22.00 -24.52
N ASP A 856 -31.07 21.78 -24.98
CA ASP A 856 -31.76 22.61 -25.98
C ASP A 856 -31.96 24.07 -25.56
N LYS A 857 -31.86 24.39 -24.26
CA LYS A 857 -31.96 25.77 -23.73
C LYS A 857 -30.61 26.49 -23.57
N VAL A 858 -29.47 25.81 -23.78
CA VAL A 858 -28.13 26.39 -23.55
C VAL A 858 -27.51 26.94 -24.83
N HIS A 859 -27.78 26.33 -25.99
CA HIS A 859 -27.26 26.76 -27.29
C HIS A 859 -28.13 27.82 -28.02
N GLU A 860 -28.56 28.87 -27.31
CA GLU A 860 -29.05 30.10 -27.97
C GLU A 860 -27.91 31.07 -28.38
N LYS A 861 -26.64 30.68 -28.18
CA LYS A 861 -25.48 31.37 -28.76
C LYS A 861 -24.59 30.42 -29.54
N ASN A 862 -24.49 30.69 -30.84
CA ASN A 862 -23.48 30.15 -31.73
C ASN A 862 -22.16 30.88 -31.47
N ASP A 863 -21.20 30.26 -30.77
CA ASP A 863 -19.80 30.64 -30.84
C ASP A 863 -19.03 29.61 -31.68
N PHE A 864 -18.53 30.09 -32.81
CA PHE A 864 -18.00 29.29 -33.93
C PHE A 864 -16.71 28.54 -33.59
N GLU A 865 -15.92 29.05 -32.64
CA GLU A 865 -14.64 28.46 -32.24
C GLU A 865 -14.80 27.18 -31.38
N HIS A 866 -15.84 27.07 -30.56
CA HIS A 866 -16.07 25.87 -29.73
C HIS A 866 -16.32 24.62 -30.58
N ASN A 867 -17.20 24.72 -31.59
CA ASN A 867 -17.53 23.61 -32.48
C ASN A 867 -16.29 23.04 -33.21
N MET A 868 -15.25 23.85 -33.45
CA MET A 868 -14.05 23.40 -34.17
C MET A 868 -13.07 22.61 -33.27
N ILE A 869 -13.09 22.88 -31.96
CA ILE A 869 -12.29 22.15 -30.96
C ILE A 869 -12.88 20.76 -30.75
N ASP A 870 -14.20 20.66 -30.61
CA ASP A 870 -14.93 19.40 -30.41
C ASP A 870 -14.73 18.44 -31.61
N GLU A 871 -14.86 18.96 -32.83
CA GLU A 871 -14.62 18.20 -34.07
C GLU A 871 -13.17 17.73 -34.21
N LYS A 872 -12.19 18.58 -33.87
CA LYS A 872 -10.78 18.15 -33.85
C LYS A 872 -10.56 17.06 -32.79
N ALA A 873 -11.14 17.19 -31.61
CA ALA A 873 -11.00 16.22 -30.52
C ALA A 873 -11.58 14.84 -30.88
N MET A 874 -12.75 14.81 -31.52
CA MET A 874 -13.37 13.59 -32.05
C MET A 874 -12.55 12.99 -33.19
N SER A 875 -12.01 13.82 -34.08
CA SER A 875 -11.14 13.38 -35.18
C SER A 875 -9.84 12.78 -34.66
N ASP A 876 -9.12 13.44 -33.75
CA ASP A 876 -7.86 12.96 -33.15
C ASP A 876 -8.04 11.58 -32.49
N ALA A 877 -9.14 11.38 -31.74
CA ALA A 877 -9.44 10.11 -31.10
C ALA A 877 -9.77 9.01 -32.12
N SER A 878 -10.51 9.35 -33.17
CA SER A 878 -10.86 8.43 -34.26
C SER A 878 -9.63 8.02 -35.08
N VAL A 879 -8.73 8.97 -35.37
CA VAL A 879 -7.42 8.74 -36.02
C VAL A 879 -6.60 7.69 -35.26
N ILE A 880 -6.52 7.80 -33.93
CA ILE A 880 -5.77 6.85 -33.09
C ILE A 880 -6.41 5.46 -33.14
N LEU A 881 -7.73 5.36 -32.98
CA LEU A 881 -8.46 4.09 -33.01
C LEU A 881 -8.32 3.38 -34.37
N ILE A 882 -8.47 4.14 -35.46
CA ILE A 882 -8.44 3.63 -36.83
C ILE A 882 -7.02 3.19 -37.21
N LYS A 883 -5.98 3.87 -36.72
CA LYS A 883 -4.58 3.41 -36.85
C LYS A 883 -4.30 2.08 -36.16
N GLU A 884 -4.91 1.78 -35.01
CA GLU A 884 -4.78 0.44 -34.41
C GLU A 884 -5.61 -0.61 -35.16
N MET A 885 -6.83 -0.27 -35.58
CA MET A 885 -7.69 -1.16 -36.39
C MET A 885 -7.00 -1.57 -37.71
N LEU A 886 -6.40 -0.62 -38.43
CA LEU A 886 -5.71 -0.89 -39.70
C LEU A 886 -4.46 -1.78 -39.55
N LYS A 887 -3.93 -2.00 -38.34
CA LYS A 887 -2.84 -2.97 -38.09
C LYS A 887 -3.32 -4.42 -38.03
N CYS A 888 -4.62 -4.65 -37.83
CA CYS A 888 -5.20 -5.99 -37.65
C CYS A 888 -6.37 -6.31 -38.60
N TYR A 889 -6.91 -5.32 -39.31
CA TYR A 889 -8.07 -5.47 -40.19
C TYR A 889 -7.75 -5.14 -41.66
N ASN A 890 -7.73 -6.17 -42.51
CA ASN A 890 -7.49 -6.06 -43.95
C ASN A 890 -8.78 -6.06 -44.79
N GLY A 891 -9.96 -5.86 -44.18
CA GLY A 891 -11.25 -5.99 -44.89
C GLY A 891 -11.55 -4.93 -45.97
N PHE A 892 -10.62 -4.00 -46.21
CA PHE A 892 -10.75 -2.91 -47.17
C PHE A 892 -10.34 -3.30 -48.61
N ASP A 893 -9.57 -4.38 -48.81
CA ASP A 893 -8.96 -4.77 -50.10
C ASP A 893 -9.92 -4.81 -51.31
N ASN A 894 -11.21 -5.07 -51.09
CA ASN A 894 -12.22 -5.24 -52.15
C ASN A 894 -13.29 -4.12 -52.18
N ILE A 895 -13.13 -3.08 -51.36
CA ILE A 895 -14.06 -1.95 -51.31
C ILE A 895 -13.75 -0.97 -52.45
N LYS A 896 -14.79 -0.44 -53.11
CA LYS A 896 -14.66 0.55 -54.20
C LYS A 896 -15.01 1.97 -53.76
N SER A 897 -15.85 2.09 -52.75
CA SER A 897 -16.24 3.36 -52.16
C SER A 897 -16.61 3.15 -50.69
N LEU A 898 -16.14 4.04 -49.83
CA LEU A 898 -16.44 4.04 -48.40
C LEU A 898 -17.14 5.35 -48.05
N VAL A 899 -18.29 5.27 -47.40
CA VAL A 899 -18.99 6.44 -46.85
C VAL A 899 -18.75 6.47 -45.35
N ASP A 900 -18.13 7.54 -44.87
CA ASP A 900 -17.99 7.82 -43.44
C ASP A 900 -19.18 8.67 -43.01
N VAL A 901 -19.88 8.29 -41.94
CA VAL A 901 -21.16 8.89 -41.52
C VAL A 901 -21.02 9.38 -40.08
N GLY A 902 -20.98 10.69 -39.89
CA GLY A 902 -20.52 11.27 -38.62
C GLY A 902 -19.00 11.21 -38.46
N GLY A 903 -18.26 11.20 -39.58
CA GLY A 903 -16.79 11.10 -39.63
C GLY A 903 -16.07 12.41 -39.25
N GLY A 904 -16.81 13.43 -38.82
CA GLY A 904 -16.30 14.75 -38.46
C GLY A 904 -15.62 15.42 -39.65
N ILE A 905 -14.45 16.01 -39.41
CA ILE A 905 -13.61 16.61 -40.47
C ILE A 905 -13.01 15.62 -41.48
N GLY A 906 -13.26 14.30 -41.37
CA GLY A 906 -12.93 13.31 -42.39
C GLY A 906 -11.50 12.74 -42.34
N SER A 907 -10.73 13.00 -41.27
CA SER A 907 -9.35 12.53 -41.13
C SER A 907 -9.25 11.00 -41.04
N THR A 908 -10.24 10.35 -40.41
CA THR A 908 -10.43 8.88 -40.38
C THR A 908 -10.49 8.29 -41.79
N LEU A 909 -11.34 8.86 -42.63
CA LEU A 909 -11.54 8.43 -44.00
C LEU A 909 -10.28 8.61 -44.85
N ASN A 910 -9.57 9.73 -44.68
CA ASN A 910 -8.29 9.98 -45.32
C ASN A 910 -7.21 8.94 -44.92
N LEU A 911 -7.16 8.51 -43.66
CA LEU A 911 -6.25 7.44 -43.22
C LEU A 911 -6.54 6.10 -43.94
N ILE A 912 -7.81 5.72 -44.06
CA ILE A 912 -8.19 4.50 -44.79
C ILE A 912 -7.85 4.63 -46.28
N VAL A 913 -8.23 5.74 -46.93
CA VAL A 913 -7.99 5.95 -48.37
C VAL A 913 -6.50 6.06 -48.70
N SER A 914 -5.68 6.66 -47.83
CA SER A 914 -4.22 6.74 -48.05
C SER A 914 -3.50 5.38 -48.00
N GLN A 915 -4.03 4.42 -47.24
CA GLN A 915 -3.54 3.02 -47.25
C GLN A 915 -4.17 2.21 -48.39
N TYR A 916 -5.40 2.54 -48.78
CA TYR A 916 -6.18 1.87 -49.83
C TYR A 916 -6.59 2.84 -50.94
N PRO A 917 -5.64 3.31 -51.78
CA PRO A 917 -5.87 4.39 -52.76
C PRO A 917 -6.82 4.03 -53.91
N THR A 918 -7.32 2.78 -53.95
CA THR A 918 -8.38 2.32 -54.84
C THR A 918 -9.79 2.62 -54.32
N ILE A 919 -9.94 2.99 -53.05
CA ILE A 919 -11.22 3.33 -52.42
C ILE A 919 -11.56 4.80 -52.67
N LYS A 920 -12.75 5.05 -53.24
CA LYS A 920 -13.32 6.40 -53.22
C LYS A 920 -13.93 6.71 -51.85
N GLY A 921 -13.28 7.57 -51.06
CA GLY A 921 -13.87 8.12 -49.84
C GLY A 921 -15.03 9.10 -50.13
N ILE A 922 -16.06 9.06 -49.29
CA ILE A 922 -17.14 10.06 -49.20
C ILE A 922 -17.35 10.39 -47.72
N ASN A 923 -17.01 11.61 -47.29
CA ASN A 923 -17.35 12.07 -45.94
C ASN A 923 -18.79 12.62 -45.94
N PHE A 924 -19.63 12.13 -45.02
CA PHE A 924 -21.02 12.55 -44.86
C PHE A 924 -21.28 12.98 -43.41
N ASP A 925 -21.44 14.28 -43.23
CA ASP A 925 -21.69 14.90 -41.93
C ASP A 925 -22.59 16.14 -42.08
N ILE A 926 -22.93 16.79 -40.96
CA ILE A 926 -23.72 18.02 -40.96
C ILE A 926 -23.01 19.14 -41.76
N PRO A 927 -23.74 20.03 -42.47
CA PRO A 927 -23.13 21.00 -43.39
C PRO A 927 -22.07 21.91 -42.74
N GLN A 928 -22.25 22.23 -41.45
CA GLN A 928 -21.32 23.02 -40.65
C GLN A 928 -19.95 22.35 -40.52
N VAL A 929 -19.90 21.02 -40.35
CA VAL A 929 -18.65 20.26 -40.19
C VAL A 929 -17.95 20.12 -41.55
N ILE A 930 -18.70 19.75 -42.58
CA ILE A 930 -18.17 19.57 -43.95
C ILE A 930 -17.58 20.87 -44.53
N GLN A 931 -18.12 22.05 -44.18
CA GLN A 931 -17.56 23.34 -44.59
C GLN A 931 -16.17 23.64 -44.02
N HIS A 932 -15.78 22.98 -42.93
CA HIS A 932 -14.49 23.18 -42.24
C HIS A 932 -13.55 21.99 -42.36
N ALA A 933 -13.97 20.91 -43.02
CA ALA A 933 -13.14 19.76 -43.31
C ALA A 933 -11.95 20.17 -44.21
N PRO A 934 -10.71 19.77 -43.87
CA PRO A 934 -9.56 19.96 -44.75
C PRO A 934 -9.78 19.31 -46.11
N TYR A 935 -9.25 19.90 -47.17
CA TYR A 935 -9.22 19.24 -48.48
C TYR A 935 -8.20 18.10 -48.45
N TYR A 936 -8.69 16.87 -48.38
CA TYR A 936 -7.89 15.66 -48.56
C TYR A 936 -7.87 15.25 -50.05
N PRO A 937 -6.71 14.90 -50.62
CA PRO A 937 -6.52 14.68 -52.06
C PRO A 937 -7.11 13.36 -52.59
#